data_AF-A0A354PC57-F1
#
_entry.id   AF-A0A354PC57-F1
#
_cell.length_a   1.000
_cell.length_b   1.000
_cell.length_c   1.000
_cell.angle_alpha   90.00
_cell.angle_beta   90.00
_cell.angle_gamma   90.00
#
_symmetry.space_group_name_H-M   'P 1'
#
loop_
_entity.id
_entity.type
_entity.pdbx_description
1 polymer ?
#
loop_
_entity_poly.entity_id
_entity_poly.type
_entity_poly.pdbx_seq_one_letter_code
_entity_poly.pdbx_strand_id
1 'polypeptide(L)'
;MDWIRYAESHGSEGDPAIDNAWMYRDYLIRALNDDVPIDQLIREHVAGDLLENPRINQAGQFNESVIGTAHWRMVFHGFAPTDALDERVRFTDDQVNAFTKAFLGLTVSCARCHDHKFDAISQADYYALFGILNSCRPGRATIDLPEHQNRHREALTQLKTEIKNATAAAWLQSLDALPQQLQNRVATDGQSIAENSLLATYRTLYQSLGYEKQSDNQADIKADWQRLRTTHLPATAHNPKDLSSWFRYGTGLSSGPSPAGEFIVSGDGNAVISAIHPAGIFSNLISSKHAARLTSPDIKLDGDYEIWANVIGDGGASIRYVVQNYPRNGTVYPVAQLQPKWQWQRFDVQYWNGDDIHIELAAAMDAPLLVGQQSRSWFGVHDVQLVRKGEPKPDNSDRSLAALFANWNEAPTTVQSLDAAIIDALRLAILAWQKGTLDDQQALFLNRCLQEGILPNRMADIPSVETAVNRYRELESDIPVPKRIPSLDETVGRNQPLMIRGNHKTLGESIPRRFLQAIDSTPYSTSNNNESKASPTDASGRLRLAEDLLRDDNPLTRRVIANRVWHHLFGRGIVSTPDNLGRLGDTPTHPELLDWMANRLSQNHWSLKQLIRTLVTSQTWQASSTPNPEAIAIDPDNRLWSHARLNRLEAEAIRDSLLSVSGSIDLTPLGPPVGGNSARRSIYVGVRRNSLDPFLRVFDFPEPFSATGRRDSTNVPAQSLTIMNDPRVVALATSWATKVLGDQTLQDDRQRIDQMFRSALGRPALATELSQTLQFIDQSKQLYAEMRSELDRLDVSAKQARARIDAIMTPVRQQLIQERESRSSAPDQNLASTQTPAPIRAWDFAEGTNDRVASSPLTLMGDAKVKDAAIVLEGNGYAVTQPLDVSLRAKTIEAWVQLSDTNQRGGGVITIQTLDGNVFDSIVFGEKSPGQWLAGSNNFARTESFDGEVEKDAVDQPVQIAIVYEENGRVTAYRNGMPYGKPYQSRGIQPFVAGQSILSIGVRHLPAGGNRMLKGTVHRAKLYNAALSAKEVRTSFESGTNFVSDMTVIERLTSDQRQEIERLRIEIAGTDGLRSELGSSSRKNDTEAVWADLAHSLITLPEFIYVR
;
A
#
# COMPACT_ATOMS: atom_id res chain seq x y z
N MET A 1 -13.63 -17.20 -3.10
CA MET A 1 -12.77 -16.23 -2.39
C MET A 1 -13.01 -16.30 -0.89
N ASP A 2 -14.27 -16.30 -0.44
CA ASP A 2 -14.63 -16.34 0.98
C ASP A 2 -14.16 -17.62 1.70
N TRP A 3 -14.14 -18.76 1.00
CA TRP A 3 -13.71 -20.04 1.56
C TRP A 3 -12.25 -20.00 2.07
N ILE A 4 -11.45 -19.11 1.52
CA ILE A 4 -10.03 -18.93 1.82
C ILE A 4 -9.72 -17.54 2.39
N ARG A 5 -10.76 -16.83 2.88
CA ARG A 5 -10.66 -15.51 3.54
C ARG A 5 -9.82 -14.50 2.76
N TYR A 6 -10.10 -14.40 1.46
CA TYR A 6 -9.39 -13.50 0.55
C TYR A 6 -9.30 -12.08 1.12
N ALA A 7 -8.08 -11.55 1.20
CA ALA A 7 -7.81 -10.19 1.62
C ALA A 7 -6.54 -9.67 0.94
N GLU A 8 -6.49 -8.36 0.77
CA GLU A 8 -5.34 -7.63 0.20
C GLU A 8 -4.50 -6.96 1.32
N SER A 9 -4.82 -7.24 2.57
CA SER A 9 -4.08 -6.80 3.75
C SER A 9 -4.15 -7.87 4.85
N HIS A 10 -3.15 -7.89 5.74
CA HIS A 10 -3.09 -8.89 6.82
C HIS A 10 -4.07 -8.61 7.96
N GLY A 11 -4.54 -7.37 8.16
CA GLY A 11 -5.24 -6.97 9.37
C GLY A 11 -4.28 -6.92 10.56
N SER A 12 -4.26 -5.79 11.29
CA SER A 12 -3.63 -5.53 12.60
C SER A 12 -3.46 -4.04 12.84
N GLU A 13 -2.76 -3.64 13.90
CA GLU A 13 -2.10 -2.33 13.96
C GLU A 13 -1.28 -2.10 12.67
N GLY A 14 -1.62 -1.02 11.95
CA GLY A 14 -1.02 -0.62 10.69
C GLY A 14 -1.54 -1.29 9.40
N ASP A 15 -2.35 -2.36 9.50
CA ASP A 15 -2.97 -3.11 8.38
C ASP A 15 -2.11 -3.23 7.10
N PRO A 16 -0.93 -3.88 7.17
CA PRO A 16 0.00 -3.90 6.05
C PRO A 16 -0.60 -4.63 4.83
N ALA A 17 -0.36 -4.07 3.65
CA ALA A 17 -0.81 -4.64 2.40
C ALA A 17 -0.11 -5.98 2.09
N ILE A 18 -0.85 -6.88 1.45
CA ILE A 18 -0.33 -8.11 0.85
C ILE A 18 -0.10 -7.82 -0.64
N ASP A 19 1.15 -7.49 -0.98
CA ASP A 19 1.51 -7.07 -2.33
C ASP A 19 1.13 -8.13 -3.39
N ASN A 20 0.43 -7.69 -4.45
CA ASN A 20 -0.12 -8.52 -5.52
C ASN A 20 -1.11 -9.63 -5.12
N ALA A 21 -1.73 -9.57 -3.93
CA ALA A 21 -2.80 -10.52 -3.56
C ALA A 21 -3.95 -10.57 -4.59
N TRP A 22 -4.26 -9.46 -5.25
CA TRP A 22 -5.29 -9.36 -6.29
C TRP A 22 -5.09 -10.27 -7.49
N MET A 23 -3.85 -10.72 -7.76
CA MET A 23 -3.58 -11.68 -8.81
C MET A 23 -4.24 -13.04 -8.53
N TYR A 24 -4.47 -13.39 -7.26
CA TYR A 24 -5.20 -14.59 -6.87
C TYR A 24 -6.69 -14.51 -7.24
N ARG A 25 -7.35 -13.36 -7.01
CA ARG A 25 -8.73 -13.14 -7.50
C ARG A 25 -8.80 -13.32 -9.02
N ASP A 26 -7.87 -12.69 -9.74
CA ASP A 26 -7.83 -12.75 -11.19
C ASP A 26 -7.57 -14.17 -11.72
N TYR A 27 -6.73 -14.94 -11.03
CA TYR A 27 -6.52 -16.37 -11.27
C TYR A 27 -7.82 -17.17 -11.13
N LEU A 28 -8.60 -16.95 -10.06
CA LEU A 28 -9.88 -17.61 -9.88
C LEU A 28 -10.87 -17.24 -11.00
N ILE A 29 -10.92 -15.96 -11.39
CA ILE A 29 -11.80 -15.51 -12.48
C ILE A 29 -11.44 -16.23 -13.79
N ARG A 30 -10.15 -16.28 -14.15
CA ARG A 30 -9.69 -16.99 -15.35
C ARG A 30 -10.02 -18.48 -15.27
N ALA A 31 -9.64 -19.14 -14.17
CA ALA A 31 -9.87 -20.56 -13.96
C ALA A 31 -11.35 -20.96 -14.07
N LEU A 32 -12.25 -20.22 -13.43
CA LEU A 32 -13.69 -20.49 -13.49
C LEU A 32 -14.28 -20.18 -14.87
N ASN A 33 -13.81 -19.12 -15.54
CA ASN A 33 -14.21 -18.82 -16.91
C ASN A 33 -13.75 -19.87 -17.91
N ASP A 34 -12.58 -20.47 -17.70
CA ASP A 34 -12.03 -21.53 -18.56
C ASP A 34 -12.56 -22.93 -18.18
N ASP A 35 -13.38 -23.05 -17.11
CA ASP A 35 -13.86 -24.32 -16.54
C ASP A 35 -12.71 -25.29 -16.20
N VAL A 36 -11.63 -24.75 -15.62
CA VAL A 36 -10.53 -25.59 -15.12
C VAL A 36 -11.11 -26.59 -14.10
N PRO A 37 -10.81 -27.90 -14.24
CA PRO A 37 -11.28 -28.92 -13.32
C PRO A 37 -11.01 -28.57 -11.86
N ILE A 38 -12.00 -28.72 -10.98
CA ILE A 38 -11.86 -28.28 -9.58
C ILE A 38 -10.82 -29.12 -8.82
N ASP A 39 -10.55 -30.36 -9.22
CA ASP A 39 -9.47 -31.17 -8.68
C ASP A 39 -8.09 -30.56 -9.00
N GLN A 40 -7.88 -30.10 -10.23
CA GLN A 40 -6.69 -29.34 -10.60
C GLN A 40 -6.59 -28.06 -9.76
N LEU A 41 -7.68 -27.30 -9.61
CA LEU A 41 -7.65 -26.10 -8.76
C LEU A 41 -7.32 -26.45 -7.31
N ILE A 42 -7.85 -27.54 -6.74
CA ILE A 42 -7.51 -27.99 -5.39
C ILE A 42 -6.01 -28.27 -5.27
N ARG A 43 -5.40 -28.95 -6.25
CA ARG A 43 -3.93 -29.15 -6.30
C ARG A 43 -3.19 -27.82 -6.33
N GLU A 44 -3.63 -26.88 -7.17
CA GLU A 44 -3.02 -25.55 -7.30
C GLU A 44 -3.08 -24.75 -5.99
N HIS A 45 -4.18 -24.85 -5.22
CA HIS A 45 -4.30 -24.16 -3.93
C HIS A 45 -3.35 -24.70 -2.87
N VAL A 46 -3.06 -26.01 -2.87
CA VAL A 46 -2.23 -26.62 -1.83
C VAL A 46 -0.76 -26.59 -2.22
N ALA A 47 -0.44 -26.95 -3.46
CA ALA A 47 0.90 -27.25 -3.93
C ALA A 47 1.16 -26.80 -5.38
N GLY A 48 0.48 -25.74 -5.85
CA GLY A 48 0.60 -25.24 -7.22
C GLY A 48 2.03 -24.88 -7.68
N ASP A 49 2.89 -24.53 -6.73
CA ASP A 49 4.33 -24.28 -6.92
C ASP A 49 5.20 -25.54 -6.98
N LEU A 50 4.65 -26.70 -6.61
CA LEU A 50 5.33 -27.99 -6.56
C LEU A 50 4.83 -28.97 -7.64
N LEU A 51 3.86 -28.56 -8.47
CA LEU A 51 3.33 -29.40 -9.54
C LEU A 51 4.40 -29.63 -10.61
N GLU A 52 4.57 -30.89 -10.99
CA GLU A 52 5.45 -31.28 -12.11
C GLU A 52 4.94 -30.72 -13.45
N ASN A 53 3.61 -30.72 -13.62
CA ASN A 53 2.93 -30.22 -14.83
C ASN A 53 2.00 -29.06 -14.47
N PRO A 54 2.53 -27.84 -14.25
CA PRO A 54 1.72 -26.69 -13.91
C PRO A 54 0.93 -26.19 -15.12
N ARG A 55 -0.21 -25.55 -14.86
CA ARG A 55 -1.02 -24.85 -15.86
C ARG A 55 -0.33 -23.56 -16.27
N ILE A 56 -0.09 -23.42 -17.57
CA ILE A 56 0.60 -22.26 -18.14
C ILE A 56 -0.38 -21.34 -18.87
N ASN A 57 -0.33 -20.05 -18.55
CA ASN A 57 -0.97 -19.02 -19.36
C ASN A 57 -0.04 -18.63 -20.52
N GLN A 58 -0.31 -19.20 -21.69
CA GLN A 58 0.52 -18.99 -22.88
C GLN A 58 0.51 -17.52 -23.36
N ALA A 59 -0.64 -16.84 -23.29
CA ALA A 59 -0.76 -15.45 -23.73
C ALA A 59 0.02 -14.49 -22.81
N GLY A 60 0.03 -14.76 -21.51
CA GLY A 60 0.72 -13.96 -20.51
C GLY A 60 2.16 -14.40 -20.22
N GLN A 61 2.59 -15.56 -20.70
CA GLN A 61 3.90 -16.18 -20.43
C GLN A 61 4.18 -16.36 -18.92
N PHE A 62 3.20 -16.92 -18.19
CA PHE A 62 3.33 -17.18 -16.75
C PHE A 62 2.65 -18.47 -16.29
N ASN A 63 3.11 -19.03 -15.18
CA ASN A 63 2.57 -20.18 -14.48
C ASN A 63 1.35 -19.77 -13.62
N GLU A 64 0.17 -20.28 -13.96
CA GLU A 64 -1.08 -20.02 -13.22
C GLU A 64 -1.15 -20.83 -11.92
N SER A 65 -0.67 -22.07 -11.93
CA SER A 65 -0.76 -22.98 -10.79
C SER A 65 -0.11 -22.40 -9.53
N VAL A 66 1.05 -21.74 -9.68
CA VAL A 66 1.74 -21.06 -8.57
C VAL A 66 0.86 -20.00 -7.90
N ILE A 67 -0.03 -19.33 -8.63
CA ILE A 67 -0.87 -18.27 -8.05
C ILE A 67 -1.84 -18.86 -7.01
N GLY A 68 -2.26 -20.12 -7.20
CA GLY A 68 -3.16 -20.82 -6.29
C GLY A 68 -2.68 -20.84 -4.84
N THR A 69 -1.37 -20.87 -4.59
CA THR A 69 -0.77 -20.97 -3.24
C THR A 69 -0.84 -19.67 -2.44
N ALA A 70 -1.20 -18.55 -3.09
CA ALA A 70 -1.23 -17.23 -2.46
C ALA A 70 -2.12 -17.14 -1.22
N HIS A 71 -3.19 -17.94 -1.17
CA HIS A 71 -4.11 -17.96 -0.02
C HIS A 71 -3.44 -18.37 1.29
N TRP A 72 -2.36 -19.17 1.25
CA TRP A 72 -1.59 -19.52 2.45
C TRP A 72 -1.02 -18.30 3.16
N ARG A 73 -0.86 -17.18 2.46
CA ARG A 73 -0.38 -15.90 3.01
C ARG A 73 -1.46 -14.93 3.39
N MET A 74 -2.74 -15.23 3.15
CA MET A 74 -3.89 -14.42 3.58
C MET A 74 -4.25 -14.71 5.03
N VAL A 75 -3.25 -14.73 5.91
CA VAL A 75 -3.38 -14.94 7.37
C VAL A 75 -3.31 -13.61 8.11
N PHE A 76 -3.91 -13.57 9.30
CA PHE A 76 -3.78 -12.42 10.20
C PHE A 76 -2.37 -12.32 10.79
N HIS A 77 -1.81 -11.11 10.93
CA HIS A 77 -0.47 -10.90 11.51
C HIS A 77 -0.48 -9.94 12.70
N GLY A 78 0.13 -10.30 13.82
CA GLY A 78 0.45 -9.35 14.91
C GLY A 78 1.43 -8.25 14.49
N PHE A 79 1.54 -7.21 15.32
CA PHE A 79 2.51 -6.13 15.16
C PHE A 79 3.61 -6.26 16.22
N ALA A 80 4.83 -6.57 15.77
CA ALA A 80 6.04 -6.72 16.58
C ALA A 80 5.82 -7.52 17.88
N PRO A 81 5.38 -8.80 17.79
CA PRO A 81 5.03 -9.59 18.95
C PRO A 81 6.27 -9.84 19.83
N THR A 82 6.07 -9.97 21.14
CA THR A 82 7.13 -10.35 22.08
C THR A 82 7.32 -11.87 22.16
N ASP A 83 6.32 -12.66 21.76
CA ASP A 83 6.37 -14.13 21.65
C ASP A 83 6.18 -14.50 20.17
N ALA A 84 7.28 -14.59 19.41
CA ALA A 84 7.26 -14.89 17.98
C ALA A 84 6.76 -16.31 17.69
N LEU A 85 6.96 -17.25 18.62
CA LEU A 85 6.50 -18.63 18.49
C LEU A 85 4.97 -18.70 18.57
N ASP A 86 4.36 -18.05 19.55
CA ASP A 86 2.91 -17.92 19.68
C ASP A 86 2.26 -17.33 18.42
N GLU A 87 2.92 -16.32 17.84
CA GLU A 87 2.52 -15.72 16.58
C GLU A 87 2.54 -16.73 15.42
N ARG A 88 3.63 -17.50 15.26
CA ARG A 88 3.71 -18.58 14.27
C ARG A 88 2.62 -19.63 14.45
N VAL A 89 2.31 -20.00 15.71
CA VAL A 89 1.25 -20.95 16.02
C VAL A 89 -0.12 -20.43 15.57
N ARG A 90 -0.44 -19.16 15.82
CA ARG A 90 -1.67 -18.54 15.33
C ARG A 90 -1.78 -18.59 13.81
N PHE A 91 -0.72 -18.23 13.09
CA PHE A 91 -0.73 -18.20 11.62
C PHE A 91 -0.99 -19.59 11.04
N THR A 92 -0.33 -20.59 11.61
CA THR A 92 -0.44 -21.97 11.14
C THR A 92 -1.81 -22.57 11.48
N ASP A 93 -2.35 -22.28 12.68
CA ASP A 93 -3.73 -22.67 13.04
C ASP A 93 -4.74 -22.03 12.10
N ASP A 94 -4.57 -20.74 11.77
CA ASP A 94 -5.41 -20.02 10.83
C ASP A 94 -5.34 -20.68 9.43
N GLN A 95 -4.16 -21.09 8.95
CA GLN A 95 -4.00 -21.85 7.70
C GLN A 95 -4.73 -23.20 7.74
N VAL A 96 -4.53 -24.00 8.80
CA VAL A 96 -5.22 -25.29 8.99
C VAL A 96 -6.73 -25.09 8.98
N ASN A 97 -7.25 -24.10 9.73
CA ASN A 97 -8.67 -23.82 9.85
C ASN A 97 -9.32 -23.50 8.49
N ALA A 98 -8.74 -22.56 7.73
CA ALA A 98 -9.28 -22.20 6.41
C ALA A 98 -9.21 -23.38 5.45
N PHE A 99 -8.08 -24.08 5.39
CA PHE A 99 -7.88 -25.23 4.53
C PHE A 99 -8.90 -26.35 4.79
N THR A 100 -9.04 -26.78 6.06
CA THR A 100 -9.91 -27.93 6.37
C THR A 100 -11.39 -27.59 6.24
N LYS A 101 -11.80 -26.34 6.51
CA LYS A 101 -13.18 -25.92 6.21
C LYS A 101 -13.45 -25.84 4.72
N ALA A 102 -12.54 -25.25 3.95
CA ALA A 102 -12.72 -25.06 2.52
C ALA A 102 -12.83 -26.38 1.76
N PHE A 103 -11.90 -27.31 2.00
CA PHE A 103 -11.74 -28.50 1.15
C PHE A 103 -12.20 -29.82 1.79
N LEU A 104 -12.35 -29.86 3.12
CA LEU A 104 -12.84 -31.05 3.83
C LEU A 104 -14.20 -30.81 4.51
N GLY A 105 -14.62 -29.55 4.65
CA GLY A 105 -15.83 -29.20 5.39
C GLY A 105 -15.75 -29.67 6.84
N LEU A 106 -14.56 -29.59 7.46
CA LEU A 106 -14.32 -30.06 8.83
C LEU A 106 -13.66 -28.98 9.68
N THR A 107 -14.05 -28.93 10.95
CA THR A 107 -13.50 -28.04 11.98
C THR A 107 -12.30 -28.67 12.70
N VAL A 108 -11.25 -29.04 11.96
CA VAL A 108 -10.07 -29.75 12.51
C VAL A 108 -9.34 -28.93 13.58
N SER A 109 -9.29 -27.60 13.47
CA SER A 109 -8.68 -26.73 14.50
C SER A 109 -9.31 -26.86 15.89
N CYS A 110 -10.54 -27.38 16.02
CA CYS A 110 -11.12 -27.68 17.33
C CYS A 110 -10.35 -28.80 18.07
N ALA A 111 -9.60 -29.64 17.34
CA ALA A 111 -8.77 -30.69 17.92
C ALA A 111 -7.40 -30.20 18.44
N ARG A 112 -7.11 -28.90 18.35
CA ARG A 112 -5.84 -28.30 18.79
C ARG A 112 -5.52 -28.59 20.26
N CYS A 113 -6.52 -28.49 21.13
CA CYS A 113 -6.33 -28.60 22.57
C CYS A 113 -6.64 -29.99 23.13
N HIS A 114 -7.50 -30.76 22.47
CA HIS A 114 -7.94 -32.10 22.87
C HIS A 114 -8.49 -32.82 21.64
N ASP A 115 -8.63 -34.14 21.67
CA ASP A 115 -9.34 -34.87 20.62
C ASP A 115 -10.73 -34.28 20.39
N HIS A 116 -11.13 -34.14 19.13
CA HIS A 116 -12.39 -33.51 18.81
C HIS A 116 -13.56 -34.24 19.50
N LYS A 117 -14.44 -33.49 20.16
CA LYS A 117 -15.43 -34.05 21.09
C LYS A 117 -16.43 -35.00 20.43
N PHE A 118 -16.76 -34.79 19.16
CA PHE A 118 -17.83 -35.50 18.45
C PHE A 118 -17.35 -36.22 17.19
N ASP A 119 -16.60 -35.52 16.34
CA ASP A 119 -15.93 -36.08 15.17
C ASP A 119 -14.69 -36.91 15.50
N ALA A 120 -14.42 -37.94 14.68
CA ALA A 120 -13.24 -38.81 14.79
C ALA A 120 -11.97 -38.10 14.27
N ILE A 121 -11.64 -36.97 14.89
CA ILE A 121 -10.47 -36.15 14.59
C ILE A 121 -9.65 -36.09 15.88
N SER A 122 -8.51 -36.77 15.87
CA SER A 122 -7.58 -36.77 16.99
C SER A 122 -6.79 -35.47 17.05
N GLN A 123 -6.24 -35.16 18.22
CA GLN A 123 -5.25 -34.09 18.37
C GLN A 123 -4.02 -34.35 17.49
N ALA A 124 -3.66 -35.62 17.27
CA ALA A 124 -2.60 -36.01 16.35
C ALA A 124 -2.92 -35.64 14.88
N ASP A 125 -4.18 -35.70 14.45
CA ASP A 125 -4.56 -35.27 13.10
C ASP A 125 -4.32 -33.77 12.89
N TYR A 126 -4.69 -32.95 13.87
CA TYR A 126 -4.41 -31.51 13.83
C TYR A 126 -2.90 -31.23 13.73
N TYR A 127 -2.09 -31.85 14.60
CA TYR A 127 -0.64 -31.60 14.61
C TYR A 127 0.09 -32.20 13.41
N ALA A 128 -0.44 -33.26 12.79
CA ALA A 128 0.07 -33.80 11.54
C ALA A 128 -0.08 -32.77 10.40
N LEU A 129 -1.25 -32.14 10.27
CA LEU A 129 -1.49 -31.06 9.29
C LEU A 129 -0.68 -29.79 9.62
N PHE A 130 -0.61 -29.43 10.91
CA PHE A 130 0.22 -28.32 11.37
C PHE A 130 1.68 -28.51 10.97
N GLY A 131 2.23 -29.72 11.14
CA GLY A 131 3.61 -30.03 10.77
C GLY A 131 3.91 -29.83 9.29
N ILE A 132 2.95 -30.12 8.40
CA ILE A 132 3.08 -29.87 6.95
C ILE A 132 3.27 -28.38 6.68
N LEU A 133 2.40 -27.54 7.23
CA LEU A 133 2.45 -26.08 7.01
C LEU A 133 3.61 -25.41 7.75
N ASN A 134 3.95 -25.89 8.95
CA ASN A 134 5.11 -25.41 9.72
C ASN A 134 6.46 -25.82 9.10
N SER A 135 6.45 -26.69 8.09
CA SER A 135 7.63 -27.03 7.27
C SER A 135 7.88 -26.02 6.13
N CYS A 136 7.07 -24.96 6.05
CA CYS A 136 7.17 -23.92 5.06
C CYS A 136 7.53 -22.57 5.71
N ARG A 137 8.17 -21.68 4.95
CA ARG A 137 8.42 -20.29 5.37
C ARG A 137 7.54 -19.32 4.60
N PRO A 138 7.14 -18.19 5.21
CA PRO A 138 6.58 -17.06 4.49
C PRO A 138 7.49 -16.65 3.32
N GLY A 139 7.00 -16.71 2.08
CA GLY A 139 7.74 -16.29 0.89
C GLY A 139 6.93 -15.46 -0.11
N ARG A 140 7.53 -15.32 -1.29
CA ARG A 140 6.93 -14.77 -2.53
C ARG A 140 7.39 -15.64 -3.67
N ALA A 141 6.49 -15.91 -4.62
CA ALA A 141 6.78 -16.69 -5.81
C ALA A 141 6.70 -15.84 -7.08
N THR A 142 7.59 -16.12 -8.03
CA THR A 142 7.69 -15.53 -9.36
C THR A 142 6.78 -16.35 -10.26
N ILE A 143 5.89 -15.67 -10.98
CA ILE A 143 4.93 -16.37 -11.84
C ILE A 143 5.43 -16.47 -13.28
N ASP A 144 6.34 -15.60 -13.73
CA ASP A 144 6.89 -15.68 -15.08
C ASP A 144 7.55 -17.04 -15.33
N LEU A 145 7.43 -17.52 -16.56
CA LEU A 145 8.06 -18.77 -16.95
C LEU A 145 9.58 -18.71 -16.76
N PRO A 146 10.23 -19.80 -16.29
CA PRO A 146 11.68 -19.85 -16.14
C PRO A 146 12.43 -19.51 -17.43
N GLU A 147 11.92 -19.90 -18.59
CA GLU A 147 12.50 -19.57 -19.91
C GLU A 147 12.49 -18.06 -20.18
N HIS A 148 11.42 -17.37 -19.77
CA HIS A 148 11.29 -15.92 -19.95
C HIS A 148 12.26 -15.16 -19.04
N GLN A 149 12.41 -15.63 -17.80
CA GLN A 149 13.36 -15.06 -16.83
C GLN A 149 14.82 -15.40 -17.15
N ASN A 150 15.08 -16.57 -17.75
CA ASN A 150 16.42 -17.01 -18.15
C ASN A 150 16.77 -16.66 -19.60
N ARG A 151 16.03 -15.75 -20.22
CA ARG A 151 16.27 -15.35 -21.60
C ARG A 151 17.72 -14.87 -21.76
N HIS A 152 18.35 -15.32 -22.84
CA HIS A 152 19.75 -15.03 -23.18
C HIS A 152 20.80 -15.52 -22.18
N ARG A 153 20.46 -16.32 -21.16
CA ARG A 153 21.43 -16.74 -20.11
C ARG A 153 22.69 -17.36 -20.68
N GLU A 154 22.57 -18.28 -21.64
CA GLU A 154 23.73 -18.91 -22.30
C GLU A 154 24.59 -17.89 -23.04
N ALA A 155 23.96 -17.04 -23.87
CA ALA A 155 24.65 -15.98 -24.61
C ALA A 155 25.33 -14.96 -23.68
N LEU A 156 24.68 -14.56 -22.59
CA LEU A 156 25.24 -13.67 -21.58
C LEU A 156 26.44 -14.31 -20.88
N THR A 157 26.38 -15.61 -20.58
CA THR A 157 27.48 -16.37 -19.96
C THR A 157 28.68 -16.47 -20.91
N GLN A 158 28.42 -16.69 -22.20
CA GLN A 158 29.46 -16.68 -23.23
C GLN A 158 30.10 -15.29 -23.37
N LEU A 159 29.29 -14.24 -23.45
CA LEU A 159 29.78 -12.85 -23.52
C LEU A 159 30.59 -12.47 -22.29
N LYS A 160 30.20 -12.90 -21.08
CA LYS A 160 31.05 -12.74 -19.88
C LYS A 160 32.42 -13.38 -20.09
N THR A 161 32.48 -14.59 -20.64
CA THR A 161 33.75 -15.28 -20.88
C THR A 161 34.62 -14.51 -21.89
N GLU A 162 34.03 -13.99 -22.96
CA GLU A 162 34.71 -13.15 -23.95
C GLU A 162 35.24 -11.84 -23.33
N ILE A 163 34.39 -11.13 -22.57
CA ILE A 163 34.74 -9.89 -21.86
C ILE A 163 35.87 -10.15 -20.86
N LYS A 164 35.82 -11.25 -20.10
CA LYS A 164 36.86 -11.65 -19.15
C LYS A 164 38.21 -11.82 -19.86
N ASN A 165 38.22 -12.59 -20.94
CA ASN A 165 39.45 -12.90 -21.67
C ASN A 165 40.06 -11.65 -22.33
N ALA A 166 39.24 -10.80 -22.94
CA ALA A 166 39.69 -9.56 -23.57
C ALA A 166 40.17 -8.54 -22.52
N THR A 167 39.46 -8.40 -21.40
CA THR A 167 39.87 -7.54 -20.28
C THR A 167 41.18 -8.03 -19.66
N ALA A 168 41.33 -9.33 -19.38
CA ALA A 168 42.57 -9.89 -18.83
C ALA A 168 43.77 -9.67 -19.76
N ALA A 169 43.59 -9.83 -21.07
CA ALA A 169 44.65 -9.56 -22.05
C ALA A 169 45.07 -8.07 -22.06
N ALA A 170 44.11 -7.15 -22.01
CA ALA A 170 44.39 -5.71 -21.92
C ALA A 170 45.07 -5.33 -20.60
N TRP A 171 44.66 -5.93 -19.49
CA TRP A 171 45.31 -5.73 -18.19
C TRP A 171 46.76 -6.18 -18.20
N LEU A 172 47.06 -7.37 -18.75
CA LEU A 172 48.44 -7.84 -18.90
C LEU A 172 49.30 -6.91 -19.74
N GLN A 173 48.76 -6.34 -20.82
CA GLN A 173 49.46 -5.34 -21.64
C GLN A 173 49.69 -4.01 -20.88
N SER A 174 48.72 -3.59 -20.06
CA SER A 174 48.85 -2.33 -19.31
C SER A 174 49.92 -2.36 -18.20
N LEU A 175 50.34 -3.55 -17.76
CA LEU A 175 51.36 -3.69 -16.71
C LEU A 175 52.72 -3.10 -17.10
N ASP A 176 53.05 -3.03 -18.39
CA ASP A 176 54.33 -2.48 -18.87
C ASP A 176 54.46 -0.97 -18.60
N ALA A 177 53.32 -0.25 -18.61
CA ALA A 177 53.27 1.19 -18.34
C ALA A 177 52.97 1.52 -16.86
N LEU A 178 52.66 0.50 -16.05
CA LEU A 178 52.21 0.67 -14.66
C LEU A 178 53.23 1.40 -13.76
N PRO A 179 54.55 1.16 -13.83
CA PRO A 179 55.53 1.88 -12.99
C PRO A 179 55.44 3.40 -13.16
N GLN A 180 55.42 3.87 -14.41
CA GLN A 180 55.30 5.30 -14.73
C GLN A 180 53.96 5.86 -14.23
N GLN A 181 52.87 5.09 -14.38
CA GLN A 181 51.54 5.47 -13.94
C GLN A 181 51.48 5.63 -12.40
N LEU A 182 52.01 4.67 -11.64
CA LEU A 182 52.04 4.73 -10.18
C LEU A 182 52.84 5.92 -9.67
N GLN A 183 54.03 6.16 -10.23
CA GLN A 183 54.89 7.29 -9.86
C GLN A 183 54.22 8.64 -10.18
N ASN A 184 53.63 8.77 -11.37
CA ASN A 184 52.89 9.96 -11.77
C ASN A 184 51.71 10.21 -10.82
N ARG A 185 50.93 9.17 -10.50
CA ARG A 185 49.79 9.27 -9.59
C ARG A 185 50.18 9.63 -8.17
N VAL A 186 51.29 9.12 -7.66
CA VAL A 186 51.81 9.55 -6.35
C VAL A 186 52.17 11.04 -6.36
N ALA A 187 52.75 11.53 -7.46
CA ALA A 187 53.10 12.94 -7.61
C ALA A 187 51.86 13.85 -7.78
N THR A 188 50.83 13.41 -8.50
CA THR A 188 49.63 14.21 -8.79
C THR A 188 48.56 14.13 -7.71
N ASP A 189 48.30 12.94 -7.18
CA ASP A 189 47.15 12.69 -6.29
C ASP A 189 47.47 13.13 -4.85
N GLY A 190 48.76 13.27 -4.49
CA GLY A 190 49.23 13.92 -3.27
C GLY A 190 48.57 13.40 -1.99
N GLN A 191 47.92 14.28 -1.23
CA GLN A 191 47.20 13.94 0.02
C GLN A 191 45.80 13.35 -0.19
N SER A 192 45.27 13.29 -1.42
CA SER A 192 43.91 12.77 -1.71
C SER A 192 43.81 11.24 -1.71
N ILE A 193 44.93 10.55 -1.54
CA ILE A 193 45.04 9.09 -1.59
C ILE A 193 44.53 8.48 -0.27
N ALA A 194 43.57 7.56 -0.36
CA ALA A 194 43.04 6.83 0.81
C ALA A 194 44.14 6.01 1.52
N GLU A 195 44.24 6.10 2.84
CA GLU A 195 45.37 5.54 3.61
C GLU A 195 45.57 4.03 3.45
N ASN A 196 44.50 3.27 3.21
CA ASN A 196 44.53 1.81 3.04
C ASN A 196 44.52 1.38 1.55
N SER A 197 45.01 2.21 0.63
CA SER A 197 45.05 1.94 -0.82
C SER A 197 46.34 1.27 -1.30
N LEU A 198 46.28 0.66 -2.49
CA LEU A 198 47.51 0.20 -3.16
C LEU A 198 48.41 1.40 -3.43
N LEU A 199 47.83 2.54 -3.85
CA LEU A 199 48.59 3.76 -4.12
C LEU A 199 49.21 4.37 -2.86
N ALA A 200 48.56 4.29 -1.69
CA ALA A 200 49.15 4.70 -0.41
C ALA A 200 50.27 3.76 0.04
N THR A 201 50.07 2.45 -0.14
CA THR A 201 51.11 1.44 0.09
C THR A 201 52.34 1.71 -0.77
N TYR A 202 52.12 1.97 -2.06
CA TYR A 202 53.17 2.33 -3.01
C TYR A 202 53.86 3.64 -2.60
N ARG A 203 53.10 4.71 -2.30
CA ARG A 203 53.64 6.00 -1.87
C ARG A 203 54.54 5.87 -0.65
N THR A 204 54.10 5.15 0.38
CA THR A 204 54.87 4.97 1.62
C THR A 204 56.22 4.32 1.32
N LEU A 205 56.22 3.21 0.59
CA LEU A 205 57.45 2.50 0.26
C LEU A 205 58.32 3.27 -0.75
N TYR A 206 57.71 3.94 -1.72
CA TYR A 206 58.40 4.78 -2.71
C TYR A 206 59.10 5.98 -2.05
N GLN A 207 58.46 6.64 -1.09
CA GLN A 207 59.07 7.71 -0.31
C GLN A 207 60.24 7.21 0.54
N SER A 208 60.07 6.06 1.23
CA SER A 208 61.15 5.44 2.01
C SER A 208 62.33 5.00 1.14
N LEU A 209 62.11 4.74 -0.15
CA LEU A 209 63.14 4.44 -1.16
C LEU A 209 63.75 5.69 -1.83
N GLY A 210 63.05 6.83 -1.81
CA GLY A 210 63.37 8.05 -2.57
C GLY A 210 64.00 9.20 -1.77
N TYR A 211 64.20 9.07 -0.45
CA TYR A 211 64.84 10.11 0.36
C TYR A 211 66.34 10.27 0.01
N GLU A 212 66.76 11.48 -0.34
CA GLU A 212 68.11 11.91 -0.75
C GLU A 212 69.20 11.82 0.34
N LYS A 213 69.19 10.80 1.21
CA LYS A 213 70.32 10.47 2.09
C LYS A 213 70.67 9.00 1.97
N GLN A 214 71.47 8.69 0.96
CA GLN A 214 72.18 7.41 0.81
C GLN A 214 73.05 7.15 2.06
N SER A 215 72.62 6.24 2.94
CA SER A 215 73.43 5.09 3.44
C SER A 215 72.89 4.41 4.71
N ASP A 216 71.91 4.96 5.45
CA ASP A 216 71.50 4.37 6.76
C ASP A 216 70.01 3.94 6.91
N ASN A 217 69.16 4.05 5.88
CA ASN A 217 67.69 3.84 6.03
C ASN A 217 67.15 2.44 5.71
N GLN A 218 68.00 1.41 5.62
CA GLN A 218 67.57 0.04 5.36
C GLN A 218 66.65 -0.52 6.46
N ALA A 219 66.83 -0.05 7.70
CA ALA A 219 65.99 -0.38 8.84
C ALA A 219 64.58 0.19 8.69
N ASP A 220 64.44 1.43 8.23
CA ASP A 220 63.15 2.12 8.07
C ASP A 220 62.31 1.50 6.95
N ILE A 221 62.92 1.19 5.79
CA ILE A 221 62.22 0.51 4.68
C ILE A 221 61.73 -0.87 5.14
N LYS A 222 62.57 -1.62 5.85
CA LYS A 222 62.20 -2.93 6.39
C LYS A 222 61.11 -2.81 7.46
N ALA A 223 61.14 -1.77 8.29
CA ALA A 223 60.13 -1.50 9.30
C ALA A 223 58.79 -1.10 8.68
N ASP A 224 58.78 -0.20 7.69
CA ASP A 224 57.58 0.20 6.94
C ASP A 224 56.97 -0.98 6.17
N TRP A 225 57.81 -1.75 5.48
CA TRP A 225 57.37 -2.95 4.78
C TRP A 225 56.83 -4.01 5.73
N GLN A 226 57.51 -4.30 6.85
CA GLN A 226 57.00 -5.24 7.85
C GLN A 226 55.68 -4.74 8.44
N ARG A 227 55.57 -3.44 8.75
CA ARG A 227 54.33 -2.82 9.24
C ARG A 227 53.20 -3.06 8.25
N LEU A 228 53.35 -2.65 6.99
CA LEU A 228 52.35 -2.83 5.94
C LEU A 228 52.00 -4.32 5.72
N ARG A 229 53.02 -5.19 5.70
CA ARG A 229 52.84 -6.64 5.59
C ARG A 229 52.03 -7.21 6.74
N THR A 230 52.31 -6.82 7.99
CA THR A 230 51.53 -7.25 9.17
C THR A 230 50.13 -6.63 9.23
N THR A 231 49.94 -5.44 8.65
CA THR A 231 48.62 -4.79 8.55
C THR A 231 47.70 -5.53 7.59
N HIS A 232 48.23 -6.08 6.49
CA HIS A 232 47.41 -6.68 5.43
C HIS A 232 47.42 -8.21 5.39
N LEU A 233 48.46 -8.88 5.90
CA LEU A 233 48.46 -10.35 6.02
C LEU A 233 47.75 -10.80 7.30
N PRO A 234 46.86 -11.79 7.21
CA PRO A 234 46.15 -12.29 8.38
C PRO A 234 47.08 -13.08 9.31
N ALA A 235 46.83 -13.00 10.62
CA ALA A 235 47.49 -13.85 11.62
C ALA A 235 47.01 -15.32 11.58
N THR A 236 45.82 -15.58 11.02
CA THR A 236 45.21 -16.91 10.89
C THR A 236 44.45 -17.06 9.57
N ALA A 237 44.54 -18.24 8.95
CA ALA A 237 43.74 -18.57 7.77
C ALA A 237 42.27 -18.66 8.17
N HIS A 238 41.42 -17.87 7.52
CA HIS A 238 39.98 -17.94 7.70
C HIS A 238 39.38 -18.83 6.63
N ASN A 239 38.78 -19.96 7.02
CA ASN A 239 38.01 -20.79 6.08
C ASN A 239 36.56 -20.27 6.06
N PRO A 240 36.06 -19.74 4.93
CA PRO A 240 34.66 -19.36 4.82
C PRO A 240 33.76 -20.57 5.11
N LYS A 241 32.65 -20.36 5.84
CA LYS A 241 31.72 -21.45 6.15
C LYS A 241 31.00 -21.92 4.90
N ASP A 242 30.66 -23.21 4.88
CA ASP A 242 29.91 -23.81 3.77
C ASP A 242 28.47 -23.25 3.70
N LEU A 243 28.22 -22.43 2.67
CA LEU A 243 26.90 -21.88 2.36
C LEU A 243 26.08 -22.81 1.44
N SER A 244 26.56 -24.02 1.12
CA SER A 244 25.87 -24.97 0.24
C SER A 244 24.47 -25.35 0.77
N SER A 245 24.33 -25.49 2.09
CA SER A 245 23.11 -25.94 2.78
C SER A 245 21.98 -24.90 2.86
N TRP A 246 22.20 -23.67 2.39
CA TRP A 246 21.20 -22.60 2.45
C TRP A 246 20.12 -22.79 1.38
N PHE A 247 18.88 -22.43 1.71
CA PHE A 247 17.75 -22.49 0.79
C PHE A 247 17.77 -21.29 -0.15
N ARG A 248 17.55 -21.55 -1.43
CA ARG A 248 17.67 -20.58 -2.52
C ARG A 248 16.34 -20.47 -3.23
N TYR A 249 15.92 -19.24 -3.48
CA TYR A 249 14.71 -18.94 -4.22
C TYR A 249 15.01 -17.90 -5.31
N GLY A 250 14.49 -18.15 -6.52
CA GLY A 250 14.59 -17.24 -7.67
C GLY A 250 15.74 -17.54 -8.64
N THR A 251 15.64 -17.01 -9.86
CA THR A 251 16.58 -17.26 -10.97
C THR A 251 17.92 -16.53 -10.84
N GLY A 252 18.06 -15.63 -9.86
CA GLY A 252 19.28 -14.87 -9.62
C GLY A 252 20.39 -15.69 -8.97
N LEU A 253 20.05 -16.78 -8.27
CA LEU A 253 20.98 -17.56 -7.46
C LEU A 253 21.45 -18.81 -8.19
N SER A 254 22.76 -19.08 -8.13
CA SER A 254 23.37 -20.33 -8.60
C SER A 254 23.02 -21.53 -7.70
N SER A 255 23.17 -22.75 -8.20
CA SER A 255 22.90 -23.99 -7.43
C SER A 255 23.75 -24.16 -6.18
N GLY A 256 24.91 -23.51 -6.13
CA GLY A 256 25.81 -23.48 -4.97
C GLY A 256 26.61 -22.18 -4.91
N PRO A 257 27.51 -22.03 -3.93
CA PRO A 257 28.44 -20.91 -3.87
C PRO A 257 29.29 -20.83 -5.15
N SER A 258 29.44 -19.63 -5.67
CA SER A 258 30.31 -19.33 -6.80
C SER A 258 31.78 -19.28 -6.35
N PRO A 259 32.74 -19.70 -7.19
CA PRO A 259 34.16 -19.59 -6.88
C PRO A 259 34.63 -18.12 -6.91
N ALA A 260 35.82 -17.87 -6.36
CA ALA A 260 36.43 -16.55 -6.40
C ALA A 260 36.74 -16.14 -7.85
N GLY A 261 36.57 -14.85 -8.15
CA GLY A 261 36.78 -14.28 -9.47
C GLY A 261 35.53 -14.15 -10.34
N GLU A 262 34.35 -14.58 -9.86
CA GLU A 262 33.10 -14.15 -10.49
C GLU A 262 32.98 -12.63 -10.48
N PHE A 263 32.42 -12.07 -11.56
CA PHE A 263 32.45 -10.63 -11.78
C PHE A 263 31.15 -10.12 -12.40
N ILE A 264 30.92 -8.82 -12.26
CA ILE A 264 29.72 -8.13 -12.75
C ILE A 264 30.09 -7.26 -13.94
N VAL A 265 29.50 -7.53 -15.10
CA VAL A 265 29.57 -6.62 -16.26
C VAL A 265 28.71 -5.40 -15.96
N SER A 266 29.26 -4.20 -16.17
CA SER A 266 28.55 -2.97 -15.88
C SER A 266 27.38 -2.77 -16.84
N GLY A 267 26.19 -2.56 -16.29
CA GLY A 267 24.94 -2.43 -17.05
C GLY A 267 24.80 -1.13 -17.85
N ASP A 268 25.57 -0.10 -17.52
CA ASP A 268 25.51 1.23 -18.15
C ASP A 268 26.85 1.99 -18.03
N GLY A 269 26.90 3.17 -18.65
CA GLY A 269 28.06 4.06 -18.58
C GLY A 269 29.31 3.53 -19.29
N ASN A 270 30.46 4.10 -18.93
CA ASN A 270 31.73 3.83 -19.59
C ASN A 270 32.51 2.64 -18.99
N ALA A 271 32.15 2.18 -17.78
CA ALA A 271 32.84 1.09 -17.12
C ALA A 271 32.53 -0.26 -17.78
N VAL A 272 33.49 -1.19 -17.79
CA VAL A 272 33.32 -2.54 -18.35
C VAL A 272 32.87 -3.51 -17.25
N ILE A 273 33.58 -3.50 -16.12
CA ILE A 273 33.32 -4.35 -14.95
C ILE A 273 33.00 -3.46 -13.75
N SER A 274 31.96 -3.81 -13.00
CA SER A 274 31.60 -3.07 -11.77
C SER A 274 32.24 -3.67 -10.52
N ALA A 275 32.43 -4.98 -10.47
CA ALA A 275 33.05 -5.67 -9.35
C ALA A 275 33.63 -7.03 -9.76
N ILE A 276 34.68 -7.46 -9.06
CA ILE A 276 35.17 -8.84 -9.00
C ILE A 276 35.00 -9.31 -7.56
N HIS A 277 34.42 -10.48 -7.36
CA HIS A 277 34.03 -10.97 -6.05
C HIS A 277 34.91 -12.14 -5.57
N PRO A 278 35.14 -12.26 -4.25
CA PRO A 278 35.60 -13.52 -3.65
C PRO A 278 34.53 -14.60 -3.83
N ALA A 279 34.84 -15.84 -3.43
CA ALA A 279 33.88 -16.93 -3.42
C ALA A 279 32.67 -16.58 -2.56
N GLY A 280 31.47 -16.98 -2.97
CA GLY A 280 30.25 -16.60 -2.26
C GLY A 280 28.99 -16.81 -3.07
N ILE A 281 27.85 -16.36 -2.55
CA ILE A 281 26.57 -16.42 -3.25
C ILE A 281 26.18 -15.01 -3.68
N PHE A 282 25.87 -14.85 -4.97
CA PHE A 282 25.54 -13.56 -5.58
C PHE A 282 24.27 -13.69 -6.42
N SER A 283 23.40 -12.69 -6.34
CA SER A 283 22.10 -12.68 -7.04
C SER A 283 22.13 -11.99 -8.41
N ASN A 284 23.22 -11.32 -8.76
CA ASN A 284 23.34 -10.46 -9.95
C ASN A 284 24.42 -10.88 -10.94
N LEU A 285 24.94 -12.11 -10.87
CA LEU A 285 26.03 -12.54 -11.78
C LEU A 285 25.67 -12.45 -13.26
N ILE A 286 24.37 -12.47 -13.60
CA ILE A 286 23.84 -12.29 -14.95
C ILE A 286 23.01 -11.01 -15.05
N SER A 287 22.04 -10.79 -14.15
CA SER A 287 21.19 -9.60 -14.17
C SER A 287 20.76 -9.24 -12.76
N SER A 288 20.68 -7.94 -12.48
CA SER A 288 20.10 -7.41 -11.23
C SER A 288 18.57 -7.37 -11.23
N LYS A 289 17.90 -7.77 -12.33
CA LYS A 289 16.43 -7.88 -12.39
C LYS A 289 15.91 -9.21 -11.85
N HIS A 290 16.77 -10.23 -11.80
CA HIS A 290 16.36 -11.57 -11.38
C HIS A 290 15.88 -11.57 -9.93
N ALA A 291 14.87 -12.40 -9.67
CA ALA A 291 14.40 -12.62 -8.32
C ALA A 291 15.46 -13.38 -7.50
N ALA A 292 15.65 -12.96 -6.25
CA ALA A 292 16.55 -13.65 -5.33
C ALA A 292 16.12 -13.51 -3.86
N ARG A 293 16.00 -14.65 -3.19
CA ARG A 293 15.94 -14.77 -1.72
C ARG A 293 16.79 -15.95 -1.27
N LEU A 294 17.61 -15.73 -0.26
CA LEU A 294 18.51 -16.73 0.30
C LEU A 294 18.23 -16.85 1.80
N THR A 295 17.95 -18.05 2.29
CA THR A 295 17.67 -18.28 3.72
C THR A 295 18.51 -19.41 4.31
N SER A 296 19.02 -19.24 5.53
CA SER A 296 19.79 -20.28 6.20
C SER A 296 18.89 -21.43 6.68
N PRO A 297 19.44 -22.60 7.02
CA PRO A 297 18.80 -23.52 7.96
C PRO A 297 18.47 -22.83 9.28
N ASP A 298 17.55 -23.43 10.05
CA ASP A 298 17.25 -22.90 11.38
C ASP A 298 18.42 -23.13 12.32
N ILE A 299 18.66 -22.12 13.15
CA ILE A 299 19.69 -22.06 14.17
C ILE A 299 18.97 -22.01 15.52
N LYS A 300 19.22 -23.01 16.36
CA LYS A 300 18.73 -22.99 17.74
C LYS A 300 19.62 -22.08 18.58
N LEU A 301 19.05 -21.05 19.19
CA LEU A 301 19.78 -20.20 20.13
C LEU A 301 19.75 -20.86 21.52
N ASP A 302 20.91 -21.38 21.94
CA ASP A 302 21.13 -22.02 23.26
C ASP A 302 22.10 -21.23 24.16
N GLY A 303 22.31 -19.94 23.86
CA GLY A 303 23.22 -19.05 24.57
C GLY A 303 23.25 -17.64 23.99
N ASP A 304 24.20 -16.84 24.48
CA ASP A 304 24.41 -15.46 24.03
C ASP A 304 25.26 -15.44 22.75
N TYR A 305 24.61 -15.28 21.61
CA TYR A 305 25.26 -15.24 20.30
C TYR A 305 25.17 -13.87 19.63
N GLU A 306 26.17 -13.57 18.81
CA GLU A 306 26.15 -12.54 17.78
C GLU A 306 26.23 -13.20 16.40
N ILE A 307 25.43 -12.72 15.45
CA ILE A 307 25.56 -13.08 14.04
C ILE A 307 26.41 -12.02 13.35
N TRP A 308 27.39 -12.47 12.58
CA TRP A 308 28.21 -11.65 11.73
C TRP A 308 28.12 -12.17 10.30
N ALA A 309 27.66 -11.36 9.37
CA ALA A 309 27.56 -11.74 7.95
C ALA A 309 28.38 -10.78 7.09
N ASN A 310 29.33 -11.28 6.32
CA ASN A 310 30.10 -10.50 5.36
C ASN A 310 29.32 -10.42 4.05
N VAL A 311 28.76 -9.24 3.79
CA VAL A 311 27.71 -9.02 2.79
C VAL A 311 27.97 -7.75 1.98
N ILE A 312 27.34 -7.71 0.81
CA ILE A 312 27.35 -6.59 -0.13
C ILE A 312 25.97 -6.51 -0.81
N GLY A 313 25.57 -5.34 -1.28
CA GLY A 313 24.34 -5.18 -2.05
C GLY A 313 24.23 -3.79 -2.68
N ASP A 314 23.06 -3.47 -3.20
CA ASP A 314 22.82 -2.28 -4.02
C ASP A 314 22.19 -1.09 -3.27
N GLY A 315 21.93 -1.23 -1.98
CA GLY A 315 21.19 -0.28 -1.14
C GLY A 315 19.68 -0.56 -1.05
N GLY A 316 19.14 -1.44 -1.90
CA GLY A 316 17.73 -1.87 -1.87
C GLY A 316 17.53 -3.30 -1.35
N ALA A 317 18.54 -4.16 -1.51
CA ALA A 317 18.54 -5.50 -0.95
C ALA A 317 18.77 -5.46 0.56
N SER A 318 18.19 -6.42 1.26
CA SER A 318 18.19 -6.45 2.72
C SER A 318 18.72 -7.76 3.28
N ILE A 319 19.23 -7.68 4.52
CA ILE A 319 19.55 -8.82 5.37
C ILE A 319 18.87 -8.65 6.73
N ARG A 320 18.43 -9.76 7.31
CA ARG A 320 17.85 -9.83 8.65
C ARG A 320 18.06 -11.20 9.28
N TYR A 321 17.88 -11.28 10.60
CA TYR A 321 17.46 -12.54 11.21
C TYR A 321 15.93 -12.59 11.30
N VAL A 322 15.39 -13.80 11.22
CA VAL A 322 13.96 -14.09 11.29
C VAL A 322 13.76 -15.07 12.44
N VAL A 323 12.99 -14.67 13.43
CA VAL A 323 12.71 -15.49 14.62
C VAL A 323 11.40 -16.22 14.41
N GLN A 324 11.39 -17.54 14.54
CA GLN A 324 10.19 -18.37 14.42
C GLN A 324 9.35 -18.04 13.17
N ASN A 325 10.00 -17.80 12.02
CA ASN A 325 9.37 -17.42 10.75
C ASN A 325 8.53 -16.11 10.77
N TYR A 326 8.69 -15.24 11.76
CA TYR A 326 7.94 -13.99 11.84
C TYR A 326 8.34 -13.01 10.71
N PRO A 327 7.43 -12.63 9.78
CA PRO A 327 7.82 -12.00 8.52
C PRO A 327 7.98 -10.48 8.59
N ARG A 328 7.61 -9.79 9.67
CA ARG A 328 7.67 -8.31 9.74
C ARG A 328 8.95 -7.81 10.41
N ASN A 329 9.18 -6.51 10.31
CA ASN A 329 10.20 -5.79 11.07
C ASN A 329 9.63 -5.20 12.38
N GLY A 330 10.51 -4.65 13.19
CA GLY A 330 10.20 -3.98 14.44
C GLY A 330 11.49 -3.71 15.23
N THR A 331 11.38 -3.07 16.39
CA THR A 331 12.54 -2.71 17.20
C THR A 331 13.43 -3.91 17.57
N VAL A 332 12.80 -5.06 17.85
CA VAL A 332 13.49 -6.34 18.17
C VAL A 332 13.58 -7.30 16.97
N TYR A 333 13.13 -6.85 15.80
CA TYR A 333 13.19 -7.55 14.50
C TYR A 333 13.88 -6.64 13.46
N PRO A 334 15.19 -6.37 13.62
CA PRO A 334 15.92 -5.44 12.78
C PRO A 334 16.08 -5.97 11.35
N VAL A 335 16.04 -5.04 10.40
CA VAL A 335 16.34 -5.29 8.98
C VAL A 335 17.39 -4.28 8.56
N ALA A 336 18.48 -4.75 7.95
CA ALA A 336 19.57 -3.91 7.47
C ALA A 336 19.59 -3.87 5.94
N GLN A 337 19.75 -2.68 5.37
CA GLN A 337 19.94 -2.49 3.92
C GLN A 337 21.41 -2.69 3.56
N LEU A 338 21.65 -3.49 2.53
CA LEU A 338 22.99 -3.89 2.10
C LEU A 338 23.64 -2.81 1.24
N GLN A 339 24.88 -2.45 1.54
CA GLN A 339 25.58 -1.35 0.87
C GLN A 339 26.47 -1.87 -0.28
N PRO A 340 26.82 -1.04 -1.28
CA PRO A 340 27.67 -1.42 -2.42
C PRO A 340 29.16 -1.49 -2.06
N LYS A 341 29.46 -2.02 -0.87
CA LYS A 341 30.80 -2.30 -0.37
C LYS A 341 30.72 -3.51 0.55
N TRP A 342 31.76 -4.34 0.53
CA TRP A 342 31.88 -5.43 1.49
C TRP A 342 31.93 -4.89 2.91
N GLN A 343 31.09 -5.45 3.77
CA GLN A 343 31.03 -5.10 5.19
C GLN A 343 30.54 -6.28 6.01
N TRP A 344 31.02 -6.35 7.24
CA TRP A 344 30.45 -7.23 8.24
C TRP A 344 29.21 -6.61 8.85
N GLN A 345 28.05 -7.17 8.53
CA GLN A 345 26.79 -6.85 9.17
C GLN A 345 26.66 -7.66 10.48
N ARG A 346 26.52 -6.95 11.60
CA ARG A 346 26.32 -7.56 12.92
C ARG A 346 24.85 -7.56 13.32
N PHE A 347 24.41 -8.65 13.95
CA PHE A 347 23.15 -8.72 14.69
C PHE A 347 23.38 -9.29 16.08
N ASP A 348 22.80 -8.63 17.08
CA ASP A 348 22.69 -9.17 18.44
C ASP A 348 21.38 -9.94 18.54
N VAL A 349 21.45 -11.22 18.90
CA VAL A 349 20.28 -12.11 19.00
C VAL A 349 20.02 -12.57 20.42
N GLN A 350 20.68 -11.96 21.42
CA GLN A 350 20.55 -12.34 22.83
C GLN A 350 19.09 -12.30 23.33
N TYR A 351 18.31 -11.33 22.85
CA TYR A 351 16.89 -11.19 23.24
C TYR A 351 16.06 -12.45 22.93
N TRP A 352 16.45 -13.23 21.92
CA TRP A 352 15.73 -14.40 21.42
C TRP A 352 16.36 -15.73 21.87
N ASN A 353 17.13 -15.72 22.96
CA ASN A 353 17.71 -16.95 23.49
C ASN A 353 16.62 -17.99 23.82
N GLY A 354 16.79 -19.22 23.34
CA GLY A 354 15.80 -20.30 23.41
C GLY A 354 14.94 -20.46 22.16
N ASP A 355 14.90 -19.47 21.25
CA ASP A 355 14.14 -19.54 20.01
C ASP A 355 14.93 -20.10 18.83
N ASP A 356 14.18 -20.53 17.81
CA ASP A 356 14.74 -20.89 16.51
C ASP A 356 14.75 -19.65 15.63
N ILE A 357 15.89 -19.37 14.99
CA ILE A 357 16.03 -18.28 14.04
C ILE A 357 16.57 -18.78 12.70
N HIS A 358 16.43 -17.99 11.65
CA HIS A 358 17.24 -18.13 10.44
C HIS A 358 17.67 -16.77 9.94
N ILE A 359 18.66 -16.76 9.05
CA ILE A 359 19.15 -15.56 8.38
C ILE A 359 18.47 -15.49 7.01
N GLU A 360 17.99 -14.31 6.63
CA GLU A 360 17.34 -14.06 5.36
C GLU A 360 18.03 -12.89 4.64
N LEU A 361 18.40 -13.11 3.38
CA LEU A 361 18.79 -12.08 2.44
C LEU A 361 17.77 -12.05 1.30
N ALA A 362 17.31 -10.85 0.93
CA ALA A 362 16.33 -10.70 -0.14
C ALA A 362 16.63 -9.46 -0.99
N ALA A 363 16.49 -9.61 -2.31
CA ALA A 363 16.39 -8.46 -3.21
C ALA A 363 15.11 -7.67 -2.90
N ALA A 364 15.08 -6.37 -3.23
CA ALA A 364 14.07 -5.43 -2.76
C ALA A 364 12.61 -5.91 -2.88
N MET A 365 12.23 -6.49 -4.03
CA MET A 365 10.85 -6.93 -4.28
C MET A 365 10.56 -8.39 -3.84
N ASP A 366 11.58 -9.12 -3.40
CA ASP A 366 11.53 -10.54 -3.10
C ASP A 366 11.44 -10.83 -1.59
N ALA A 367 11.41 -9.79 -0.76
CA ALA A 367 11.13 -9.93 0.67
C ALA A 367 9.70 -10.49 0.91
N PRO A 368 9.49 -11.40 1.89
CA PRO A 368 8.17 -11.98 2.20
C PRO A 368 7.09 -10.97 2.65
N LEU A 369 7.53 -9.82 3.16
CA LEU A 369 6.71 -8.66 3.54
C LEU A 369 7.60 -7.40 3.53
N LEU A 370 7.00 -6.21 3.56
CA LEU A 370 7.71 -4.91 3.54
C LEU A 370 8.54 -4.73 2.28
N VAL A 371 7.90 -5.07 1.17
CA VAL A 371 8.46 -5.11 -0.18
C VAL A 371 8.99 -3.73 -0.58
N GLY A 372 10.27 -3.69 -0.95
CA GLY A 372 10.90 -2.51 -1.55
C GLY A 372 10.42 -2.28 -2.99
N GLN A 373 10.57 -1.06 -3.49
CA GLN A 373 10.02 -0.65 -4.79
C GLN A 373 11.04 -0.69 -5.95
N GLN A 374 12.26 -1.18 -5.70
CA GLN A 374 13.34 -1.16 -6.69
C GLN A 374 13.25 -2.36 -7.62
N SER A 375 13.14 -2.09 -8.92
CA SER A 375 12.97 -3.10 -9.98
C SER A 375 14.24 -3.91 -10.28
N ARG A 376 15.40 -3.29 -10.04
CA ARG A 376 16.73 -3.90 -10.09
C ARG A 376 17.26 -3.92 -8.67
N SER A 377 17.50 -5.10 -8.10
CA SER A 377 18.10 -5.20 -6.78
C SER A 377 18.88 -6.49 -6.57
N TRP A 378 19.97 -6.41 -5.81
CA TRP A 378 20.88 -7.53 -5.64
C TRP A 378 21.65 -7.49 -4.32
N PHE A 379 22.00 -8.68 -3.86
CA PHE A 379 22.89 -8.95 -2.74
C PHE A 379 23.97 -9.97 -3.10
N GLY A 380 25.04 -9.93 -2.32
CA GLY A 380 26.08 -10.94 -2.24
C GLY A 380 26.41 -11.28 -0.77
N VAL A 381 26.75 -12.54 -0.52
CA VAL A 381 27.24 -13.00 0.79
C VAL A 381 28.49 -13.86 0.59
N HIS A 382 29.56 -13.51 1.29
CA HIS A 382 30.82 -14.22 1.26
C HIS A 382 30.93 -15.20 2.44
N ASP A 383 30.59 -14.75 3.64
CA ASP A 383 30.72 -15.56 4.86
C ASP A 383 29.70 -15.18 5.92
N VAL A 384 29.35 -16.14 6.78
CA VAL A 384 28.43 -15.94 7.89
C VAL A 384 28.91 -16.72 9.11
N GLN A 385 29.11 -16.00 10.21
CA GLN A 385 29.61 -16.53 11.47
C GLN A 385 28.62 -16.30 12.60
N LEU A 386 28.43 -17.35 13.38
CA LEU A 386 27.72 -17.30 14.66
C LEU A 386 28.78 -17.38 15.75
N VAL A 387 28.89 -16.32 16.54
CA VAL A 387 29.98 -16.12 17.51
C VAL A 387 29.36 -16.04 18.90
N ARG A 388 29.83 -16.85 19.86
CA ARG A 388 29.38 -16.70 21.26
C ARG A 388 30.02 -15.47 21.88
N LYS A 389 29.31 -14.80 22.78
CA LYS A 389 29.82 -13.63 23.48
C LYS A 389 31.12 -13.98 24.23
N GLY A 390 32.20 -13.25 23.92
CA GLY A 390 33.54 -13.47 24.48
C GLY A 390 34.48 -14.27 23.57
N GLU A 391 33.98 -14.89 22.50
CA GLU A 391 34.82 -15.48 21.46
C GLU A 391 35.42 -14.39 20.53
N PRO A 392 36.54 -14.68 19.85
CA PRO A 392 37.10 -13.79 18.84
C PRO A 392 36.08 -13.47 17.74
N LYS A 393 35.88 -12.18 17.48
CA LYS A 393 34.99 -11.67 16.44
C LYS A 393 35.68 -11.74 15.07
N PRO A 394 34.91 -11.75 13.96
CA PRO A 394 35.50 -11.67 12.63
C PRO A 394 36.33 -10.40 12.50
N ASP A 395 37.46 -10.54 11.83
CA ASP A 395 38.37 -9.42 11.58
C ASP A 395 37.81 -8.50 10.49
N ASN A 396 37.70 -7.22 10.81
CA ASN A 396 37.25 -6.15 9.90
C ASN A 396 38.42 -5.49 9.15
N SER A 397 39.66 -5.99 9.30
CA SER A 397 40.81 -5.46 8.58
C SER A 397 40.63 -5.52 7.06
N ASP A 398 41.10 -4.48 6.37
CA ASP A 398 41.10 -4.44 4.92
C ASP A 398 42.19 -5.38 4.38
N ARG A 399 41.75 -6.55 3.93
CA ARG A 399 42.61 -7.61 3.39
C ARG A 399 42.72 -7.57 1.86
N SER A 400 42.22 -6.51 1.21
CA SER A 400 42.29 -6.41 -0.24
C SER A 400 43.70 -6.36 -0.81
N LEU A 401 44.71 -6.01 0.01
CA LEU A 401 46.12 -6.03 -0.37
C LEU A 401 46.88 -7.28 0.09
N ALA A 402 46.22 -8.28 0.69
CA ALA A 402 46.89 -9.47 1.22
C ALA A 402 47.66 -10.24 0.13
N ALA A 403 47.08 -10.36 -1.07
CA ALA A 403 47.70 -11.06 -2.20
C ALA A 403 49.04 -10.44 -2.65
N LEU A 404 49.20 -9.11 -2.48
CA LEU A 404 50.47 -8.43 -2.77
C LEU A 404 51.58 -8.93 -1.84
N PHE A 405 51.28 -9.03 -0.54
CA PHE A 405 52.26 -9.41 0.47
C PHE A 405 52.45 -10.92 0.65
N ALA A 406 51.51 -11.74 0.15
CA ALA A 406 51.59 -13.20 0.23
C ALA A 406 52.77 -13.77 -0.57
N ASN A 407 53.08 -13.16 -1.72
CA ASN A 407 54.17 -13.58 -2.61
C ASN A 407 55.41 -12.69 -2.52
N TRP A 408 55.37 -11.67 -1.66
CA TRP A 408 56.47 -10.73 -1.46
C TRP A 408 57.17 -11.04 -0.13
N ASN A 409 58.35 -11.67 -0.20
CA ASN A 409 59.02 -12.24 0.97
C ASN A 409 60.12 -11.35 1.59
N GLU A 410 60.63 -10.37 0.85
CA GLU A 410 61.70 -9.47 1.28
C GLU A 410 61.34 -8.02 1.01
N ALA A 411 61.74 -7.11 1.89
CA ALA A 411 61.50 -5.67 1.71
C ALA A 411 62.20 -5.16 0.43
N PRO A 412 61.57 -4.23 -0.32
CA PRO A 412 62.19 -3.68 -1.53
C PRO A 412 63.45 -2.93 -1.17
N THR A 413 64.50 -3.09 -1.98
CA THR A 413 65.77 -2.36 -1.81
C THR A 413 65.91 -1.23 -2.83
N THR A 414 65.10 -1.26 -3.89
CA THR A 414 65.07 -0.27 -4.98
C THR A 414 63.63 -0.03 -5.44
N VAL A 415 63.37 1.12 -6.08
CA VAL A 415 62.07 1.40 -6.72
C VAL A 415 61.73 0.32 -7.76
N GLN A 416 62.73 -0.17 -8.52
CA GLN A 416 62.53 -1.25 -9.49
C GLN A 416 62.06 -2.56 -8.83
N SER A 417 62.59 -2.91 -7.65
CA SER A 417 62.14 -4.09 -6.91
C SER A 417 60.73 -3.94 -6.32
N LEU A 418 60.32 -2.71 -5.98
CA LEU A 418 58.96 -2.39 -5.54
C LEU A 418 57.97 -2.51 -6.72
N ASP A 419 58.31 -1.91 -7.87
CA ASP A 419 57.51 -1.97 -9.09
C ASP A 419 57.32 -3.42 -9.56
N ALA A 420 58.40 -4.21 -9.56
CA ALA A 420 58.37 -5.62 -9.94
C ALA A 420 57.44 -6.44 -9.03
N ALA A 421 57.48 -6.24 -7.71
CA ALA A 421 56.64 -6.97 -6.77
C ALA A 421 55.13 -6.72 -7.01
N ILE A 422 54.75 -5.46 -7.29
CA ILE A 422 53.35 -5.11 -7.60
C ILE A 422 52.93 -5.69 -8.95
N ILE A 423 53.78 -5.57 -9.98
CA ILE A 423 53.52 -6.12 -11.31
C ILE A 423 53.34 -7.65 -11.24
N ASP A 424 54.21 -8.35 -10.52
CA ASP A 424 54.14 -9.81 -10.42
C ASP A 424 52.89 -10.26 -9.65
N ALA A 425 52.52 -9.57 -8.56
CA ALA A 425 51.27 -9.85 -7.85
C ALA A 425 50.03 -9.66 -8.74
N LEU A 426 49.98 -8.56 -9.50
CA LEU A 426 48.91 -8.31 -10.46
C LEU A 426 48.89 -9.33 -11.59
N ARG A 427 50.05 -9.63 -12.20
CA ARG A 427 50.19 -10.60 -13.29
C ARG A 427 49.71 -11.98 -12.85
N LEU A 428 50.10 -12.45 -11.66
CA LEU A 428 49.64 -13.72 -11.11
C LEU A 428 48.12 -13.74 -10.91
N ALA A 429 47.55 -12.69 -10.32
CA ALA A 429 46.12 -12.59 -10.10
C ALA A 429 45.34 -12.52 -11.43
N ILE A 430 45.79 -11.73 -12.42
CA ILE A 430 45.13 -11.63 -13.73
C ILE A 430 45.15 -12.98 -14.47
N LEU A 431 46.29 -13.68 -14.47
CA LEU A 431 46.41 -15.00 -15.09
C LEU A 431 45.54 -16.05 -14.38
N ALA A 432 45.47 -16.00 -13.05
CA ALA A 432 44.58 -16.87 -12.28
C ALA A 432 43.10 -16.58 -12.58
N TRP A 433 42.72 -15.32 -12.73
CA TRP A 433 41.35 -14.92 -13.07
C TRP A 433 40.95 -15.40 -14.47
N GLN A 434 41.84 -15.23 -15.45
CA GLN A 434 41.65 -15.71 -16.81
C GLN A 434 41.43 -17.23 -16.84
N LYS A 435 42.23 -17.99 -16.07
CA LYS A 435 42.16 -19.46 -15.95
C LYS A 435 41.02 -19.97 -15.06
N GLY A 436 40.36 -19.09 -14.29
CA GLY A 436 39.33 -19.49 -13.33
C GLY A 436 39.87 -20.18 -12.08
N THR A 437 41.12 -19.89 -11.69
CA THR A 437 41.80 -20.46 -10.52
C THR A 437 42.16 -19.38 -9.49
N LEU A 438 41.42 -18.27 -9.49
CA LEU A 438 41.63 -17.16 -8.57
C LEU A 438 41.27 -17.60 -7.15
N ASP A 439 42.05 -17.18 -6.15
CA ASP A 439 41.65 -17.29 -4.75
C ASP A 439 40.96 -16.01 -4.24
N ASP A 440 40.41 -16.04 -3.03
CA ASP A 440 39.69 -14.90 -2.44
C ASP A 440 40.56 -13.65 -2.28
N GLN A 441 41.84 -13.82 -1.89
CA GLN A 441 42.75 -12.69 -1.68
C GLN A 441 43.08 -12.03 -3.01
N GLN A 442 43.33 -12.82 -4.06
CA GLN A 442 43.56 -12.34 -5.40
C GLN A 442 42.32 -11.66 -5.99
N ALA A 443 41.11 -12.19 -5.74
CA ALA A 443 39.85 -11.57 -6.17
C ALA A 443 39.64 -10.18 -5.55
N LEU A 444 39.83 -10.07 -4.23
CA LEU A 444 39.74 -8.79 -3.52
C LEU A 444 40.83 -7.81 -4.02
N PHE A 445 42.03 -8.30 -4.31
CA PHE A 445 43.13 -7.49 -4.84
C PHE A 445 42.84 -6.94 -6.24
N LEU A 446 42.38 -7.78 -7.18
CA LEU A 446 41.98 -7.31 -8.50
C LEU A 446 40.83 -6.30 -8.43
N ASN A 447 39.81 -6.59 -7.61
CA ASN A 447 38.70 -5.67 -7.42
C ASN A 447 39.16 -4.32 -6.85
N ARG A 448 40.13 -4.32 -5.94
CA ARG A 448 40.69 -3.09 -5.39
C ARG A 448 41.42 -2.28 -6.44
N CYS A 449 42.26 -2.93 -7.24
CA CYS A 449 43.00 -2.27 -8.32
C CYS A 449 42.07 -1.72 -9.41
N LEU A 450 40.95 -2.39 -9.66
CA LEU A 450 39.87 -1.93 -10.53
C LEU A 450 39.23 -0.64 -10.00
N GLN A 451 38.83 -0.63 -8.71
CA GLN A 451 38.16 0.49 -8.06
C GLN A 451 39.06 1.72 -7.93
N GLU A 452 40.37 1.52 -7.72
CA GLU A 452 41.34 2.60 -7.63
C GLU A 452 41.77 3.16 -9.00
N GLY A 453 41.31 2.59 -10.12
CA GLY A 453 41.73 3.00 -11.47
C GLY A 453 43.20 2.66 -11.77
N ILE A 454 43.73 1.62 -11.12
CA ILE A 454 45.07 1.08 -11.40
C ILE A 454 45.01 0.20 -12.65
N LEU A 455 43.98 -0.64 -12.74
CA LEU A 455 43.67 -1.42 -13.95
C LEU A 455 42.70 -0.62 -14.85
N PRO A 456 42.91 -0.60 -16.18
CA PRO A 456 41.98 0.06 -17.09
C PRO A 456 40.61 -0.61 -17.03
N ASN A 457 39.53 0.16 -17.02
CA ASN A 457 38.17 -0.37 -16.90
C ASN A 457 37.14 0.40 -17.74
N ARG A 458 37.57 1.39 -18.54
CA ARG A 458 36.65 2.09 -19.44
C ARG A 458 36.68 1.44 -20.80
N MET A 459 35.55 1.39 -21.50
CA MET A 459 35.48 0.87 -22.87
C MET A 459 36.49 1.55 -23.81
N ALA A 460 36.73 2.85 -23.62
CA ALA A 460 37.74 3.59 -24.37
C ALA A 460 39.19 3.14 -24.09
N ASP A 461 39.47 2.64 -22.88
CA ASP A 461 40.79 2.11 -22.51
C ASP A 461 40.98 0.66 -22.98
N ILE A 462 39.88 -0.06 -23.24
CA ILE A 462 39.88 -1.46 -23.69
C ILE A 462 38.95 -1.60 -24.91
N PRO A 463 39.32 -1.11 -26.11
CA PRO A 463 38.42 -1.12 -27.27
C PRO A 463 37.99 -2.54 -27.69
N SER A 464 38.78 -3.57 -27.37
CA SER A 464 38.48 -4.97 -27.69
C SER A 464 37.22 -5.52 -27.01
N VAL A 465 36.75 -4.91 -25.91
CA VAL A 465 35.55 -5.37 -25.19
C VAL A 465 34.27 -4.67 -25.64
N GLU A 466 34.36 -3.57 -26.40
CA GLU A 466 33.24 -2.67 -26.68
C GLU A 466 32.04 -3.42 -27.32
N THR A 467 32.32 -4.24 -28.34
CA THR A 467 31.26 -5.02 -29.01
C THR A 467 30.60 -6.01 -28.07
N ALA A 468 31.38 -6.76 -27.29
CA ALA A 468 30.85 -7.77 -26.37
C ALA A 468 30.07 -7.16 -25.20
N VAL A 469 30.55 -6.05 -24.64
CA VAL A 469 29.86 -5.31 -23.56
C VAL A 469 28.55 -4.70 -24.05
N ASN A 470 28.57 -4.04 -25.21
CA ASN A 470 27.34 -3.47 -25.78
C ASN A 470 26.31 -4.57 -26.08
N ARG A 471 26.75 -5.71 -26.63
CA ARG A 471 25.86 -6.85 -26.84
C ARG A 471 25.34 -7.44 -25.53
N TYR A 472 26.17 -7.53 -24.49
CA TYR A 472 25.75 -7.98 -23.16
C TYR A 472 24.65 -7.08 -22.60
N ARG A 473 24.84 -5.75 -22.65
CA ARG A 473 23.88 -4.75 -22.16
C ARG A 473 22.56 -4.81 -22.91
N GLU A 474 22.61 -4.95 -24.24
CA GLU A 474 21.42 -5.11 -25.08
C GLU A 474 20.62 -6.35 -24.64
N LEU A 475 21.27 -7.52 -24.53
CA LEU A 475 20.62 -8.77 -24.15
C LEU A 475 20.10 -8.75 -22.70
N GLU A 476 20.86 -8.19 -21.75
CA GLU A 476 20.43 -8.04 -20.36
C GLU A 476 19.23 -7.09 -20.24
N SER A 477 19.17 -6.04 -21.07
CA SER A 477 18.07 -5.10 -21.08
C SER A 477 16.74 -5.73 -21.47
N ASP A 478 16.76 -6.79 -22.28
CA ASP A 478 15.59 -7.57 -22.72
C ASP A 478 15.07 -8.56 -21.66
N ILE A 479 15.82 -8.79 -20.57
CA ILE A 479 15.33 -9.61 -19.44
C ILE A 479 14.19 -8.86 -18.73
N PRO A 480 13.01 -9.47 -18.54
CA PRO A 480 11.88 -8.83 -17.88
C PRO A 480 12.06 -8.75 -16.36
N VAL A 481 11.47 -7.74 -15.72
CA VAL A 481 11.34 -7.70 -14.26
C VAL A 481 10.25 -8.68 -13.83
N PRO A 482 10.53 -9.65 -12.93
CA PRO A 482 9.55 -10.68 -12.60
C PRO A 482 8.28 -10.15 -11.91
N LYS A 483 7.14 -10.73 -12.22
CA LYS A 483 5.90 -10.58 -11.47
C LYS A 483 5.92 -11.53 -10.28
N ARG A 484 5.54 -11.02 -9.10
CA ARG A 484 5.56 -11.79 -7.85
C ARG A 484 4.19 -11.85 -7.20
N ILE A 485 3.84 -13.01 -6.66
CA ILE A 485 2.67 -13.22 -5.80
C ILE A 485 3.13 -13.62 -4.39
N PRO A 486 2.32 -13.36 -3.34
CA PRO A 486 2.63 -13.90 -2.01
C PRO A 486 2.57 -15.44 -2.07
N SER A 487 3.51 -16.14 -1.43
CA SER A 487 3.56 -17.62 -1.45
C SER A 487 4.25 -18.16 -0.19
N LEU A 488 4.54 -19.45 -0.20
CA LEU A 488 5.40 -20.15 0.75
C LEU A 488 6.72 -20.56 0.08
N ASP A 489 7.77 -20.67 0.89
CA ASP A 489 9.02 -21.36 0.54
C ASP A 489 9.06 -22.74 1.15
N GLU A 490 9.43 -23.74 0.36
CA GLU A 490 9.75 -25.08 0.86
C GLU A 490 11.04 -25.06 1.67
N THR A 491 11.00 -25.71 2.83
CA THR A 491 12.19 -25.93 3.66
C THR A 491 12.27 -27.38 4.11
N VAL A 492 12.98 -27.68 5.20
CA VAL A 492 13.07 -29.04 5.74
C VAL A 492 11.71 -29.47 6.30
N GLY A 493 11.28 -30.67 5.92
CA GLY A 493 10.12 -31.31 6.51
C GLY A 493 10.27 -31.62 8.00
N ARG A 494 9.29 -31.20 8.81
CA ARG A 494 9.32 -31.36 10.27
C ARG A 494 8.06 -31.99 10.82
N ASN A 495 8.28 -32.95 11.71
CA ASN A 495 7.23 -33.45 12.58
C ASN A 495 6.95 -32.42 13.67
N GLN A 496 5.69 -32.33 14.10
CA GLN A 496 5.26 -31.33 15.06
C GLN A 496 5.03 -32.01 16.42
N PRO A 497 5.78 -31.63 17.47
CA PRO A 497 5.43 -32.02 18.82
C PRO A 497 4.02 -31.54 19.18
N LEU A 498 3.22 -32.44 19.73
CA LEU A 498 1.91 -32.13 20.27
C LEU A 498 2.05 -31.04 21.34
N MET A 499 1.27 -29.97 21.24
CA MET A 499 1.28 -28.94 22.29
C MET A 499 0.18 -29.28 23.29
N ILE A 500 0.56 -29.60 24.52
CA ILE A 500 -0.36 -30.10 25.55
C ILE A 500 -1.41 -29.04 25.84
N ARG A 501 -2.68 -29.38 25.64
CA ARG A 501 -3.82 -28.44 25.71
C ARG A 501 -3.70 -27.23 24.77
N GLY A 502 -2.95 -27.36 23.67
CA GLY A 502 -2.69 -26.28 22.72
C GLY A 502 -1.68 -25.23 23.20
N ASN A 503 -0.99 -25.47 24.32
CA ASN A 503 0.00 -24.54 24.86
C ASN A 503 1.39 -24.80 24.24
N HIS A 504 1.85 -23.88 23.38
CA HIS A 504 3.13 -24.00 22.67
C HIS A 504 4.37 -24.09 23.56
N LYS A 505 4.24 -23.75 24.85
CA LYS A 505 5.32 -23.84 25.85
C LYS A 505 5.41 -25.23 26.50
N THR A 506 4.46 -26.12 26.25
CA THR A 506 4.40 -27.45 26.86
C THR A 506 4.25 -28.51 25.77
N LEU A 507 5.39 -29.04 25.32
CA LEU A 507 5.45 -30.00 24.22
C LEU A 507 5.34 -31.44 24.76
N GLY A 508 4.60 -32.28 24.03
CA GLY A 508 4.46 -33.72 24.22
C GLY A 508 5.22 -34.51 23.15
N GLU A 509 4.66 -35.65 22.75
CA GLU A 509 5.26 -36.52 21.74
C GLU A 509 5.32 -35.88 20.35
N SER A 510 6.30 -36.26 19.55
CA SER A 510 6.45 -35.80 18.17
C SER A 510 5.43 -36.49 17.27
N ILE A 511 4.57 -35.69 16.63
CA ILE A 511 3.54 -36.20 15.71
C ILE A 511 4.07 -36.18 14.28
N PRO A 512 4.13 -37.33 13.59
CA PRO A 512 4.53 -37.37 12.20
C PRO A 512 3.52 -36.66 11.31
N ARG A 513 4.01 -36.00 10.27
CA ARG A 513 3.17 -35.44 9.21
C ARG A 513 2.44 -36.57 8.48
N ARG A 514 1.15 -36.38 8.24
CA ARG A 514 0.26 -37.31 7.54
C ARG A 514 -1.09 -36.62 7.27
N PHE A 515 -1.95 -37.29 6.53
CA PHE A 515 -3.35 -36.92 6.40
C PHE A 515 -4.18 -37.35 7.62
N LEU A 516 -5.51 -37.26 7.53
CA LEU A 516 -6.43 -37.65 8.60
C LEU A 516 -6.39 -39.17 8.83
N GLN A 517 -6.25 -39.59 10.10
CA GLN A 517 -6.12 -40.99 10.50
C GLN A 517 -7.28 -41.86 10.04
N ALA A 518 -8.48 -41.29 10.00
CA ALA A 518 -9.70 -41.99 9.58
C ALA A 518 -9.71 -42.37 8.09
N ILE A 519 -8.83 -41.77 7.27
CA ILE A 519 -8.69 -42.06 5.84
C ILE A 519 -7.37 -42.80 5.60
N ASP A 520 -6.25 -42.19 5.99
CA ASP A 520 -4.92 -42.78 5.86
C ASP A 520 -4.03 -42.34 7.02
N SER A 521 -3.63 -43.30 7.85
CA SER A 521 -2.78 -43.07 9.01
C SER A 521 -1.28 -43.12 8.69
N THR A 522 -0.92 -43.41 7.43
CA THR A 522 0.46 -43.57 7.00
C THR A 522 1.23 -42.25 7.07
N PRO A 523 2.32 -42.17 7.85
CA PRO A 523 3.22 -41.03 7.85
C PRO A 523 3.77 -40.68 6.46
N TYR A 524 3.82 -39.39 6.15
CA TYR A 524 4.59 -38.91 5.01
C TYR A 524 6.07 -39.18 5.26
N SER A 525 6.74 -39.80 4.29
CA SER A 525 8.16 -40.14 4.41
C SER A 525 8.99 -38.89 4.69
N THR A 526 9.70 -38.89 5.81
CA THR A 526 10.83 -38.00 6.03
C THR A 526 12.02 -38.61 5.29
N SER A 527 12.32 -38.19 4.06
CA SER A 527 13.61 -38.57 3.47
C SER A 527 14.72 -37.86 4.26
N ASN A 528 15.16 -38.47 5.36
CA ASN A 528 16.41 -38.12 6.02
C ASN A 528 17.40 -39.26 5.76
N ASN A 529 18.57 -38.87 5.25
CA ASN A 529 19.83 -39.62 5.17
C ASN A 529 20.12 -40.33 3.83
N ASN A 530 20.93 -39.65 3.00
CA ASN A 530 21.96 -40.23 2.12
C ASN A 530 21.59 -41.13 0.94
N GLU A 531 20.34 -41.21 0.47
CA GLU A 531 20.08 -41.82 -0.85
C GLU A 531 19.19 -40.92 -1.72
N SER A 532 19.83 -40.41 -2.77
CA SER A 532 19.26 -39.71 -3.91
C SER A 532 18.09 -40.48 -4.53
N LYS A 533 16.83 -40.10 -4.23
CA LYS A 533 15.66 -40.25 -5.11
C LYS A 533 14.31 -39.72 -4.58
N ALA A 534 14.26 -38.98 -3.46
CA ALA A 534 13.16 -38.04 -3.25
C ALA A 534 13.55 -36.73 -3.96
N SER A 535 12.76 -36.30 -4.94
CA SER A 535 12.93 -34.96 -5.50
C SER A 535 12.86 -33.94 -4.35
N PRO A 536 13.75 -32.93 -4.27
CA PRO A 536 13.71 -31.87 -3.24
C PRO A 536 12.38 -31.08 -3.18
N THR A 537 11.39 -31.43 -3.99
CA THR A 537 10.18 -30.68 -4.33
C THR A 537 8.96 -30.95 -3.45
N ASP A 538 8.94 -31.93 -2.55
CA ASP A 538 7.85 -32.11 -1.56
C ASP A 538 8.39 -32.36 -0.15
N ALA A 539 9.37 -31.55 0.26
CA ALA A 539 9.97 -31.70 1.57
C ALA A 539 8.95 -31.42 2.69
N SER A 540 7.97 -30.53 2.50
CA SER A 540 6.91 -30.20 3.47
C SER A 540 5.78 -31.22 3.56
N GLY A 541 5.49 -31.98 2.49
CA GLY A 541 4.32 -32.85 2.38
C GLY A 541 3.07 -32.15 1.82
N ARG A 542 3.19 -30.91 1.33
CA ARG A 542 2.07 -30.18 0.70
C ARG A 542 1.59 -30.86 -0.58
N LEU A 543 2.49 -31.37 -1.42
CA LEU A 543 2.07 -32.05 -2.65
C LEU A 543 1.32 -33.33 -2.33
N ARG A 544 1.81 -34.11 -1.35
CA ARG A 544 1.12 -35.30 -0.87
C ARG A 544 -0.24 -35.01 -0.24
N LEU A 545 -0.34 -33.92 0.55
CA LEU A 545 -1.62 -33.43 1.09
C LEU A 545 -2.61 -33.07 -0.03
N ALA A 546 -2.13 -32.48 -1.13
CA ALA A 546 -2.96 -32.14 -2.28
C ALA A 546 -3.56 -33.38 -2.95
N GLU A 547 -2.77 -34.44 -3.11
CA GLU A 547 -3.25 -35.72 -3.66
C GLU A 547 -4.18 -36.45 -2.68
N ASP A 548 -3.92 -36.39 -1.37
CA ASP A 548 -4.78 -37.03 -0.37
C ASP A 548 -6.21 -36.45 -0.32
N LEU A 549 -6.39 -35.17 -0.69
CA LEU A 549 -7.72 -34.55 -0.85
C LEU A 549 -8.53 -35.17 -1.99
N LEU A 550 -7.86 -35.72 -2.99
CA LEU A 550 -8.46 -36.12 -4.26
C LEU A 550 -8.50 -37.65 -4.45
N ARG A 551 -8.11 -38.40 -3.41
CA ARG A 551 -8.20 -39.86 -3.42
C ARG A 551 -9.64 -40.33 -3.59
N ASP A 552 -9.80 -41.46 -4.27
CA ASP A 552 -11.09 -42.09 -4.50
C ASP A 552 -11.79 -42.54 -3.20
N ASP A 553 -11.00 -42.89 -2.19
CA ASP A 553 -11.46 -43.31 -0.86
C ASP A 553 -11.69 -42.13 0.11
N ASN A 554 -11.43 -40.89 -0.31
CA ASN A 554 -11.78 -39.68 0.44
C ASN A 554 -13.13 -39.11 -0.05
N PRO A 555 -14.25 -39.36 0.66
CA PRO A 555 -15.56 -38.88 0.22
C PRO A 555 -15.80 -37.40 0.55
N LEU A 556 -14.97 -36.78 1.41
CA LEU A 556 -15.25 -35.45 1.98
C LEU A 556 -15.18 -34.38 0.91
N THR A 557 -14.07 -34.29 0.19
CA THR A 557 -13.81 -33.19 -0.75
C THR A 557 -14.86 -33.10 -1.84
N ARG A 558 -15.23 -34.22 -2.47
CA ARG A 558 -16.30 -34.25 -3.48
C ARG A 558 -17.68 -33.84 -2.92
N ARG A 559 -18.03 -34.28 -1.71
CA ARG A 559 -19.29 -33.91 -1.04
C ARG A 559 -19.33 -32.43 -0.68
N VAL A 560 -18.22 -31.89 -0.18
CA VAL A 560 -18.09 -30.47 0.19
C VAL A 560 -18.28 -29.59 -1.03
N ILE A 561 -17.58 -29.87 -2.13
CA ILE A 561 -17.70 -29.09 -3.37
C ILE A 561 -19.13 -29.19 -3.93
N ALA A 562 -19.71 -30.39 -4.00
CA ALA A 562 -21.08 -30.57 -4.47
C ALA A 562 -22.10 -29.81 -3.61
N ASN A 563 -21.98 -29.89 -2.28
CA ASN A 563 -22.86 -29.17 -1.36
C ASN A 563 -22.71 -27.65 -1.45
N ARG A 564 -21.48 -27.14 -1.65
CA ARG A 564 -21.21 -25.72 -1.82
C ARG A 564 -21.76 -25.17 -3.14
N VAL A 565 -21.66 -25.93 -4.24
CA VAL A 565 -22.28 -25.58 -5.53
C VAL A 565 -23.80 -25.53 -5.38
N TRP A 566 -24.40 -26.55 -4.74
CA TRP A 566 -25.83 -26.55 -4.43
C TRP A 566 -26.21 -25.33 -3.58
N HIS A 567 -25.45 -25.05 -2.52
CA HIS A 567 -25.71 -23.92 -1.63
C HIS A 567 -25.72 -22.58 -2.38
N HIS A 568 -24.72 -22.32 -3.24
CA HIS A 568 -24.64 -21.06 -4.00
C HIS A 568 -25.77 -20.90 -5.01
N LEU A 569 -26.25 -22.00 -5.60
CA LEU A 569 -27.37 -21.94 -6.53
C LEU A 569 -28.71 -21.80 -5.78
N PHE A 570 -28.99 -22.69 -4.83
CA PHE A 570 -30.30 -22.82 -4.19
C PHE A 570 -30.47 -22.01 -2.90
N GLY A 571 -29.46 -21.24 -2.47
CA GLY A 571 -29.46 -20.41 -1.26
C GLY A 571 -29.27 -21.17 0.06
N ARG A 572 -29.41 -22.51 0.06
CA ARG A 572 -29.16 -23.39 1.22
C ARG A 572 -28.56 -24.71 0.74
N GLY A 573 -27.51 -25.19 1.41
CA GLY A 573 -26.92 -26.50 1.10
C GLY A 573 -27.85 -27.66 1.48
N ILE A 574 -27.65 -28.83 0.85
CA ILE A 574 -28.28 -30.09 1.30
C ILE A 574 -27.89 -30.36 2.77
N VAL A 575 -26.62 -30.10 3.09
CA VAL A 575 -26.12 -29.83 4.44
C VAL A 575 -26.10 -28.32 4.62
N SER A 576 -26.86 -27.80 5.58
CA SER A 576 -27.05 -26.34 5.73
C SER A 576 -25.82 -25.60 6.29
N THR A 577 -24.86 -26.36 6.80
CA THR A 577 -23.60 -25.94 7.42
C THR A 577 -22.42 -26.29 6.49
N PRO A 578 -22.17 -25.50 5.42
CA PRO A 578 -21.20 -25.86 4.39
C PRO A 578 -19.74 -25.96 4.88
N ASP A 579 -19.42 -25.36 6.03
CA ASP A 579 -18.09 -25.43 6.66
C ASP A 579 -17.94 -26.57 7.67
N ASN A 580 -19.01 -27.32 7.95
CA ASN A 580 -18.98 -28.45 8.88
C ASN A 580 -19.96 -29.55 8.46
N LEU A 581 -19.44 -30.58 7.78
CA LEU A 581 -20.16 -31.82 7.42
C LEU A 581 -19.96 -32.93 8.47
N GLY A 582 -19.29 -32.63 9.59
CA GLY A 582 -19.12 -33.54 10.72
C GLY A 582 -20.41 -33.70 11.54
N ARG A 583 -20.32 -34.41 12.67
CA ARG A 583 -21.43 -34.68 13.59
C ARG A 583 -22.02 -33.43 14.25
N LEU A 584 -21.24 -32.36 14.34
CA LEU A 584 -21.72 -31.04 14.80
C LEU A 584 -22.41 -30.24 13.70
N GLY A 585 -22.27 -30.65 12.45
CA GLY A 585 -22.99 -30.11 11.32
C GLY A 585 -24.43 -30.62 11.24
N ASP A 586 -25.16 -30.08 10.27
CA ASP A 586 -26.50 -30.55 9.94
C ASP A 586 -26.43 -31.88 9.21
N THR A 587 -27.38 -32.77 9.46
CA THR A 587 -27.54 -33.95 8.62
C THR A 587 -27.99 -33.54 7.22
N PRO A 588 -27.50 -34.23 6.17
CA PRO A 588 -27.95 -33.97 4.80
C PRO A 588 -29.45 -34.24 4.71
N THR A 589 -30.20 -33.28 4.16
CA THR A 589 -31.63 -33.47 3.89
C THR A 589 -31.89 -34.61 2.89
N HIS A 590 -30.99 -34.77 1.91
CA HIS A 590 -31.04 -35.78 0.86
C HIS A 590 -29.66 -36.43 0.68
N PRO A 591 -29.27 -37.39 1.54
CA PRO A 591 -27.93 -37.99 1.52
C PRO A 591 -27.59 -38.67 0.19
N GLU A 592 -28.54 -39.42 -0.37
CA GLU A 592 -28.35 -40.12 -1.66
C GLU A 592 -28.14 -39.14 -2.82
N LEU A 593 -28.83 -37.99 -2.81
CA LEU A 593 -28.63 -36.94 -3.80
C LEU A 593 -27.25 -36.29 -3.68
N LEU A 594 -26.80 -36.01 -2.45
CA LEU A 594 -25.46 -35.48 -2.22
C LEU A 594 -24.38 -36.44 -2.73
N ASP A 595 -24.52 -37.74 -2.45
CA ASP A 595 -23.60 -38.76 -2.92
C ASP A 595 -23.64 -38.91 -4.45
N TRP A 596 -24.83 -38.86 -5.04
CA TRP A 596 -24.99 -38.88 -6.49
C TRP A 596 -24.29 -37.69 -7.14
N MET A 597 -24.46 -36.47 -6.62
CA MET A 597 -23.77 -35.28 -7.15
C MET A 597 -22.26 -35.36 -6.97
N ALA A 598 -21.80 -35.81 -5.80
CA ALA A 598 -20.38 -35.95 -5.49
C ALA A 598 -19.69 -36.95 -6.43
N ASN A 599 -20.32 -38.09 -6.70
CA ASN A 599 -19.82 -39.08 -7.65
C ASN A 599 -19.92 -38.60 -9.10
N ARG A 600 -21.00 -37.89 -9.45
CA ARG A 600 -21.14 -37.30 -10.79
C ARG A 600 -20.08 -36.25 -11.08
N LEU A 601 -19.69 -35.46 -10.08
CA LEU A 601 -18.62 -34.47 -10.21
C LEU A 601 -17.30 -35.13 -10.62
N SER A 602 -16.88 -36.20 -9.92
CA SER A 602 -15.65 -36.90 -10.27
C SER A 602 -15.74 -37.65 -11.61
N GLN A 603 -16.89 -38.28 -11.91
CA GLN A 603 -17.14 -38.95 -13.20
C GLN A 603 -17.11 -38.01 -14.40
N ASN A 604 -17.51 -36.76 -14.21
CA ASN A 604 -17.53 -35.72 -15.26
C ASN A 604 -16.27 -34.85 -15.22
N HIS A 605 -15.12 -35.47 -14.94
CA HIS A 605 -13.80 -34.81 -14.93
C HIS A 605 -13.76 -33.54 -14.07
N TRP A 606 -14.48 -33.53 -12.94
CA TRP A 606 -14.46 -32.44 -11.98
C TRP A 606 -14.87 -31.07 -12.56
N SER A 607 -15.66 -31.03 -13.64
CA SER A 607 -16.17 -29.78 -14.21
C SER A 607 -17.29 -29.18 -13.36
N LEU A 608 -17.05 -27.97 -12.83
CA LEU A 608 -18.07 -27.21 -12.10
C LEU A 608 -19.20 -26.76 -13.03
N LYS A 609 -18.91 -26.32 -14.26
CA LYS A 609 -19.97 -25.87 -15.18
C LYS A 609 -20.89 -27.01 -15.61
N GLN A 610 -20.40 -28.25 -15.74
CA GLN A 610 -21.26 -29.39 -16.03
C GLN A 610 -22.18 -29.75 -14.85
N LEU A 611 -21.66 -29.67 -13.61
CA LEU A 611 -22.47 -29.84 -12.41
C LEU A 611 -23.53 -28.73 -12.32
N ILE A 612 -23.12 -27.47 -12.46
CA ILE A 612 -24.02 -26.30 -12.46
C ILE A 612 -25.09 -26.47 -13.54
N ARG A 613 -24.72 -26.80 -14.78
CA ARG A 613 -25.66 -27.07 -15.87
C ARG A 613 -26.69 -28.11 -15.47
N THR A 614 -26.24 -29.25 -14.93
CA THR A 614 -27.13 -30.33 -14.49
C THR A 614 -28.15 -29.81 -13.46
N LEU A 615 -27.70 -29.01 -12.49
CA LEU A 615 -28.55 -28.45 -11.44
C LEU A 615 -29.54 -27.42 -11.98
N VAL A 616 -29.10 -26.44 -12.78
CA VAL A 616 -29.98 -25.38 -13.30
C VAL A 616 -30.96 -25.86 -14.38
N THR A 617 -30.74 -27.04 -14.95
CA THR A 617 -31.71 -27.70 -15.85
C THR A 617 -32.64 -28.68 -15.14
N SER A 618 -32.51 -28.85 -13.82
CA SER A 618 -33.35 -29.78 -13.05
C SER A 618 -34.76 -29.24 -12.85
N GLN A 619 -35.73 -30.15 -12.64
CA GLN A 619 -37.08 -29.78 -12.22
C GLN A 619 -37.06 -28.98 -10.90
N THR A 620 -36.16 -29.32 -9.98
CA THR A 620 -35.99 -28.63 -8.70
C THR A 620 -35.64 -27.16 -8.89
N TRP A 621 -34.73 -26.83 -9.82
CA TRP A 621 -34.39 -25.43 -10.15
C TRP A 621 -35.55 -24.69 -10.83
N GLN A 622 -36.28 -25.39 -11.72
CA GLN A 622 -37.37 -24.79 -12.50
C GLN A 622 -38.68 -24.63 -11.73
N ALA A 623 -38.75 -25.13 -10.49
CA ALA A 623 -39.94 -25.07 -9.64
C ALA A 623 -40.41 -23.62 -9.37
N SER A 624 -41.72 -23.42 -9.21
CA SER A 624 -42.30 -22.13 -8.83
C SER A 624 -41.75 -21.65 -7.48
N SER A 625 -41.52 -20.36 -7.29
CA SER A 625 -41.27 -19.79 -5.96
C SER A 625 -42.55 -19.54 -5.16
N THR A 626 -43.72 -19.70 -5.79
CA THR A 626 -45.02 -19.67 -5.11
C THR A 626 -45.32 -21.06 -4.54
N PRO A 627 -45.26 -21.25 -3.22
CA PRO A 627 -45.53 -22.53 -2.59
C PRO A 627 -47.03 -22.88 -2.58
N ASN A 628 -47.33 -24.18 -2.59
CA ASN A 628 -48.65 -24.69 -2.21
C ASN A 628 -48.85 -24.52 -0.68
N PRO A 629 -49.98 -23.99 -0.19
CA PRO A 629 -50.26 -23.91 1.25
C PRO A 629 -50.02 -25.19 2.04
N GLU A 630 -50.32 -26.37 1.47
CA GLU A 630 -50.05 -27.66 2.12
C GLU A 630 -48.53 -27.92 2.29
N ALA A 631 -47.73 -27.50 1.31
CA ALA A 631 -46.27 -27.65 1.39
C ALA A 631 -45.67 -26.78 2.50
N ILE A 632 -46.17 -25.55 2.69
CA ILE A 632 -45.79 -24.69 3.81
C ILE A 632 -46.14 -25.35 5.15
N ALA A 633 -47.33 -25.96 5.25
CA ALA A 633 -47.78 -26.59 6.50
C ALA A 633 -46.91 -27.79 6.91
N ILE A 634 -46.42 -28.57 5.93
CA ILE A 634 -45.58 -29.76 6.16
C ILE A 634 -44.11 -29.38 6.38
N ASP A 635 -43.58 -28.46 5.57
CA ASP A 635 -42.17 -28.10 5.53
C ASP A 635 -42.01 -26.57 5.38
N PRO A 636 -42.26 -25.81 6.45
CA PRO A 636 -42.26 -24.34 6.41
C PRO A 636 -40.88 -23.76 6.04
N ASP A 637 -39.80 -24.48 6.33
CA ASP A 637 -38.43 -24.10 6.01
C ASP A 637 -38.00 -24.51 4.60
N ASN A 638 -38.87 -25.17 3.84
CA ASN A 638 -38.62 -25.72 2.50
C ASN A 638 -37.35 -26.60 2.42
N ARG A 639 -37.12 -27.45 3.44
CA ARG A 639 -36.00 -28.41 3.50
C ARG A 639 -36.10 -29.52 2.45
N LEU A 640 -37.31 -29.83 1.99
CA LEU A 640 -37.65 -30.86 1.01
C LEU A 640 -37.73 -30.33 -0.43
N TRP A 641 -37.44 -29.05 -0.65
CA TRP A 641 -37.33 -28.44 -1.98
C TRP A 641 -38.61 -28.55 -2.82
N SER A 642 -39.77 -28.34 -2.19
CA SER A 642 -41.08 -28.39 -2.86
C SER A 642 -41.33 -27.20 -3.79
N HIS A 643 -40.60 -26.10 -3.60
CA HIS A 643 -40.69 -24.85 -4.36
C HIS A 643 -39.32 -24.15 -4.41
N ALA A 644 -39.14 -23.22 -5.34
CA ALA A 644 -37.92 -22.39 -5.42
C ALA A 644 -37.86 -21.39 -4.26
N ARG A 645 -36.64 -21.10 -3.78
CA ARG A 645 -36.41 -20.17 -2.67
C ARG A 645 -36.10 -18.79 -3.21
N LEU A 646 -36.79 -17.77 -2.70
CA LEU A 646 -36.38 -16.38 -2.93
C LEU A 646 -35.06 -16.12 -2.21
N ASN A 647 -34.04 -15.73 -2.96
CA ASN A 647 -32.70 -15.45 -2.46
C ASN A 647 -32.41 -13.96 -2.59
N ARG A 648 -31.92 -13.34 -1.52
CA ARG A 648 -31.42 -11.97 -1.60
C ARG A 648 -30.09 -11.95 -2.35
N LEU A 649 -29.90 -10.97 -3.22
CA LEU A 649 -28.63 -10.70 -3.87
C LEU A 649 -27.55 -10.40 -2.81
N GLU A 650 -26.33 -10.86 -3.08
CA GLU A 650 -25.16 -10.51 -2.27
C GLU A 650 -24.76 -9.05 -2.48
N ALA A 651 -24.02 -8.47 -1.53
CA ALA A 651 -23.61 -7.06 -1.55
C ALA A 651 -23.02 -6.60 -2.89
N GLU A 652 -22.12 -7.40 -3.47
CA GLU A 652 -21.48 -7.14 -4.75
C GLU A 652 -22.49 -7.11 -5.90
N ALA A 653 -23.45 -8.04 -5.90
CA ALA A 653 -24.48 -8.12 -6.92
C ALA A 653 -25.49 -6.96 -6.80
N ILE A 654 -25.84 -6.53 -5.58
CA ILE A 654 -26.68 -5.34 -5.36
C ILE A 654 -26.00 -4.10 -5.96
N ARG A 655 -24.73 -3.89 -5.63
CA ARG A 655 -23.94 -2.76 -6.16
C ARG A 655 -23.78 -2.83 -7.68
N ASP A 656 -23.46 -4.01 -8.22
CA ASP A 656 -23.31 -4.21 -9.68
C ASP A 656 -24.65 -3.99 -10.41
N SER A 657 -25.78 -4.40 -9.84
CA SER A 657 -27.11 -4.11 -10.39
C SER A 657 -27.40 -2.61 -10.48
N LEU A 658 -27.07 -1.83 -9.44
CA LEU A 658 -27.21 -0.37 -9.45
C LEU A 658 -26.37 0.29 -10.55
N LEU A 659 -25.12 -0.15 -10.72
CA LEU A 659 -24.23 0.33 -11.78
C LEU A 659 -24.73 -0.09 -13.17
N SER A 660 -25.28 -1.31 -13.28
CA SER A 660 -25.80 -1.86 -14.54
C SER A 660 -27.02 -1.10 -15.05
N VAL A 661 -28.05 -0.91 -14.20
CA VAL A 661 -29.29 -0.23 -14.61
C VAL A 661 -29.02 1.23 -15.01
N SER A 662 -28.15 1.92 -14.27
CA SER A 662 -27.71 3.27 -14.59
C SER A 662 -26.83 3.36 -15.85
N GLY A 663 -26.31 2.23 -16.35
CA GLY A 663 -25.40 2.18 -17.49
C GLY A 663 -23.98 2.67 -17.19
N SER A 664 -23.62 2.78 -15.91
CA SER A 664 -22.31 3.24 -15.46
C SER A 664 -21.31 2.10 -15.26
N ILE A 665 -21.75 0.84 -15.28
CA ILE A 665 -20.90 -0.31 -14.98
C ILE A 665 -19.73 -0.46 -15.97
N ASP A 666 -18.51 -0.52 -15.44
CA ASP A 666 -17.31 -0.87 -16.19
C ASP A 666 -17.03 -2.38 -16.07
N LEU A 667 -17.16 -3.07 -17.21
CA LEU A 667 -16.97 -4.50 -17.35
C LEU A 667 -15.52 -4.90 -17.70
N THR A 668 -14.58 -3.94 -17.70
CA THR A 668 -13.16 -4.21 -17.95
C THR A 668 -12.67 -5.33 -17.03
N PRO A 669 -12.22 -6.48 -17.57
CA PRO A 669 -11.87 -7.63 -16.77
C PRO A 669 -10.45 -7.48 -16.20
N LEU A 670 -10.20 -8.12 -15.06
CA LEU A 670 -8.89 -8.30 -14.43
C LEU A 670 -8.16 -6.98 -14.06
N GLY A 671 -7.00 -7.08 -13.43
CA GLY A 671 -6.13 -5.96 -13.09
C GLY A 671 -6.27 -5.50 -11.63
N PRO A 672 -5.48 -4.49 -11.22
CA PRO A 672 -5.38 -4.06 -9.82
C PRO A 672 -6.74 -3.66 -9.20
N PRO A 673 -6.86 -3.74 -7.86
CA PRO A 673 -8.07 -3.35 -7.15
C PRO A 673 -8.34 -1.84 -7.29
N VAL A 674 -9.62 -1.48 -7.16
CA VAL A 674 -10.10 -0.08 -7.20
C VAL A 674 -10.80 0.28 -5.90
N GLY A 675 -10.96 1.59 -5.65
CA GLY A 675 -11.77 2.07 -4.54
C GLY A 675 -13.27 1.88 -4.79
N GLY A 676 -14.08 1.85 -3.72
CA GLY A 676 -15.53 1.62 -3.79
C GLY A 676 -16.34 2.64 -4.59
N ASN A 677 -15.76 3.80 -4.91
CA ASN A 677 -16.37 4.81 -5.79
C ASN A 677 -16.16 4.55 -7.29
N SER A 678 -15.40 3.52 -7.66
CA SER A 678 -15.16 3.17 -9.06
C SER A 678 -16.42 2.58 -9.73
N ALA A 679 -16.61 2.85 -11.01
CA ALA A 679 -17.64 2.21 -11.83
C ALA A 679 -17.40 0.71 -12.10
N ARG A 680 -16.22 0.18 -11.78
CA ARG A 680 -15.92 -1.24 -12.01
C ARG A 680 -16.79 -2.15 -11.15
N ARG A 681 -17.01 -3.36 -11.68
CA ARG A 681 -17.64 -4.47 -10.95
C ARG A 681 -17.06 -4.61 -9.53
N SER A 682 -17.93 -4.90 -8.59
CA SER A 682 -17.66 -4.93 -7.15
C SER A 682 -16.62 -5.97 -6.76
N ILE A 683 -16.46 -7.04 -7.57
CA ILE A 683 -15.39 -8.03 -7.41
C ILE A 683 -13.97 -7.41 -7.48
N TYR A 684 -13.82 -6.25 -8.11
CA TYR A 684 -12.55 -5.51 -8.21
C TYR A 684 -12.37 -4.44 -7.13
N VAL A 685 -13.37 -4.22 -6.26
CA VAL A 685 -13.23 -3.31 -5.13
C VAL A 685 -12.26 -3.93 -4.13
N GLY A 686 -11.27 -3.14 -3.69
CA GLY A 686 -10.21 -3.63 -2.82
C GLY A 686 -10.73 -4.15 -1.48
N VAL A 687 -10.17 -5.28 -1.02
CA VAL A 687 -10.60 -5.96 0.21
C VAL A 687 -9.52 -5.80 1.29
N ARG A 688 -9.61 -4.71 2.06
CA ARG A 688 -8.70 -4.42 3.19
C ARG A 688 -9.38 -4.70 4.51
N ARG A 689 -8.79 -5.57 5.34
CA ARG A 689 -9.40 -6.08 6.59
C ARG A 689 -9.87 -4.97 7.53
N ASN A 690 -9.09 -3.89 7.70
CA ASN A 690 -9.47 -2.79 8.60
C ASN A 690 -10.19 -1.62 7.89
N SER A 691 -10.46 -1.72 6.59
CA SER A 691 -11.05 -0.64 5.79
C SER A 691 -11.88 -1.19 4.62
N LEU A 692 -12.80 -2.11 4.93
CA LEU A 692 -13.76 -2.62 3.95
C LEU A 692 -14.71 -1.53 3.47
N ASP A 693 -15.21 -1.65 2.24
CA ASP A 693 -16.14 -0.68 1.66
C ASP A 693 -17.44 -0.57 2.50
N PRO A 694 -17.83 0.63 2.95
CA PRO A 694 -19.00 0.79 3.82
C PRO A 694 -20.31 0.34 3.19
N PHE A 695 -20.49 0.48 1.87
CA PHE A 695 -21.72 0.05 1.20
C PHE A 695 -21.80 -1.48 1.19
N LEU A 696 -20.71 -2.15 0.82
CA LEU A 696 -20.69 -3.61 0.80
C LEU A 696 -20.96 -4.21 2.19
N ARG A 697 -20.36 -3.63 3.24
CA ARG A 697 -20.58 -4.08 4.63
C ARG A 697 -22.05 -3.99 5.08
N VAL A 698 -22.77 -2.94 4.69
CA VAL A 698 -24.19 -2.78 5.05
C VAL A 698 -25.02 -3.96 4.52
N PHE A 699 -24.68 -4.50 3.36
CA PHE A 699 -25.33 -5.66 2.74
C PHE A 699 -24.66 -7.00 3.08
N ASP A 700 -24.11 -7.12 4.30
CA ASP A 700 -23.55 -8.34 4.87
C ASP A 700 -22.34 -8.91 4.11
N PHE A 701 -21.53 -8.06 3.45
CA PHE A 701 -20.24 -8.49 2.90
C PHE A 701 -19.35 -9.07 4.02
N PRO A 702 -18.81 -10.29 3.86
CA PRO A 702 -18.13 -11.00 4.93
C PRO A 702 -16.81 -10.31 5.32
N GLU A 703 -16.53 -10.23 6.61
CA GLU A 703 -15.24 -9.76 7.10
C GLU A 703 -14.20 -10.89 6.94
N PRO A 704 -13.11 -10.69 6.19
CA PRO A 704 -12.21 -11.77 5.80
C PRO A 704 -11.23 -12.16 6.92
N PHE A 705 -11.69 -12.25 8.17
CA PHE A 705 -10.93 -12.75 9.32
C PHE A 705 -11.03 -14.28 9.48
N SER A 706 -12.02 -14.91 8.86
CA SER A 706 -12.20 -16.36 8.90
C SER A 706 -12.78 -16.87 7.58
N ALA A 707 -12.62 -18.16 7.31
CA ALA A 707 -13.28 -18.79 6.17
C ALA A 707 -14.80 -18.75 6.35
N THR A 708 -15.52 -18.35 5.29
CA THR A 708 -16.97 -18.25 5.28
C THR A 708 -17.55 -19.10 4.14
N GLY A 709 -18.26 -20.18 4.48
CA GLY A 709 -18.95 -21.04 3.52
C GLY A 709 -20.39 -20.65 3.26
N ARG A 710 -21.02 -19.91 4.19
CA ARG A 710 -22.34 -19.30 4.04
C ARG A 710 -22.28 -17.88 4.58
N ARG A 711 -22.62 -16.90 3.75
CA ARG A 711 -22.74 -15.50 4.17
C ARG A 711 -24.01 -15.30 5.01
N ASP A 712 -23.95 -14.35 5.94
CA ASP A 712 -25.15 -13.90 6.62
C ASP A 712 -26.05 -13.13 5.64
N SER A 713 -27.36 -13.25 5.81
CA SER A 713 -28.33 -12.48 5.06
C SER A 713 -29.30 -11.88 6.06
N THR A 714 -29.03 -10.64 6.45
CA THR A 714 -29.88 -9.91 7.38
C THR A 714 -30.89 -9.05 6.62
N ASN A 715 -32.02 -8.75 7.27
CA ASN A 715 -33.00 -7.79 6.78
C ASN A 715 -33.21 -6.74 7.87
N VAL A 716 -32.34 -5.71 7.87
CA VAL A 716 -32.33 -4.65 8.89
C VAL A 716 -32.70 -3.30 8.27
N PRO A 717 -33.38 -2.40 9.00
CA PRO A 717 -33.80 -1.10 8.47
C PRO A 717 -32.65 -0.27 7.88
N ALA A 718 -31.43 -0.42 8.41
CA ALA A 718 -30.24 0.27 7.91
C ALA A 718 -29.97 -0.02 6.43
N GLN A 719 -30.22 -1.25 5.94
CA GLN A 719 -30.02 -1.61 4.54
C GLN A 719 -30.98 -0.85 3.61
N SER A 720 -32.27 -0.81 3.95
CA SER A 720 -33.27 -0.05 3.20
C SER A 720 -32.97 1.44 3.25
N LEU A 721 -32.58 1.98 4.41
CA LEU A 721 -32.17 3.38 4.55
C LEU A 721 -30.93 3.71 3.73
N THR A 722 -29.98 2.78 3.57
CA THR A 722 -28.81 2.96 2.69
C THR A 722 -29.22 3.03 1.22
N ILE A 723 -30.10 2.14 0.73
CA ILE A 723 -30.62 2.27 -0.66
C ILE A 723 -31.38 3.58 -0.86
N MET A 724 -32.16 4.02 0.13
CA MET A 724 -32.93 5.26 0.03
C MET A 724 -32.07 6.52 0.08
N ASN A 725 -31.02 6.55 0.92
CA ASN A 725 -30.35 7.81 1.28
C ASN A 725 -28.86 7.87 0.90
N ASP A 726 -28.22 6.78 0.47
CA ASP A 726 -26.81 6.87 0.02
C ASP A 726 -26.72 7.80 -1.20
N PRO A 727 -25.94 8.89 -1.14
CA PRO A 727 -25.84 9.86 -2.23
C PRO A 727 -25.44 9.22 -3.57
N ARG A 728 -24.69 8.10 -3.54
CA ARG A 728 -24.32 7.36 -4.76
C ARG A 728 -25.54 6.69 -5.38
N VAL A 729 -26.43 6.11 -4.59
CA VAL A 729 -27.65 5.49 -5.12
C VAL A 729 -28.55 6.54 -5.77
N VAL A 730 -28.70 7.71 -5.15
CA VAL A 730 -29.44 8.85 -5.70
C VAL A 730 -28.82 9.35 -7.02
N ALA A 731 -27.49 9.44 -7.08
CA ALA A 731 -26.77 9.82 -8.29
C ALA A 731 -26.93 8.79 -9.43
N LEU A 732 -26.91 7.49 -9.10
CA LEU A 732 -27.12 6.41 -10.07
C LEU A 732 -28.56 6.38 -10.58
N ALA A 733 -29.56 6.61 -9.72
CA ALA A 733 -30.95 6.76 -10.12
C ALA A 733 -31.13 7.94 -11.09
N THR A 734 -30.47 9.07 -10.81
CA THR A 734 -30.46 10.23 -11.71
C THR A 734 -29.83 9.88 -13.06
N SER A 735 -28.67 9.22 -13.06
CA SER A 735 -27.99 8.79 -14.28
C SER A 735 -28.84 7.80 -15.10
N TRP A 736 -29.58 6.91 -14.43
CA TRP A 736 -30.50 5.98 -15.07
C TRP A 736 -31.65 6.73 -15.77
N ALA A 737 -32.25 7.72 -15.10
CA ALA A 737 -33.29 8.56 -15.69
C ALA A 737 -32.80 9.32 -16.92
N THR A 738 -31.62 9.97 -16.84
CA THR A 738 -30.99 10.66 -17.98
C THR A 738 -30.81 9.72 -19.17
N LYS A 739 -30.34 8.48 -18.90
CA LYS A 739 -30.15 7.45 -19.93
C LYS A 739 -31.47 7.06 -20.62
N VAL A 740 -32.53 6.78 -19.85
CA VAL A 740 -33.83 6.36 -20.40
C VAL A 740 -34.50 7.49 -21.17
N LEU A 741 -34.39 8.73 -20.69
CA LEU A 741 -34.92 9.91 -21.38
C LEU A 741 -34.15 10.25 -22.65
N GLY A 742 -32.84 9.96 -22.68
CA GLY A 742 -31.97 10.16 -23.85
C GLY A 742 -32.08 9.07 -24.91
N ASP A 743 -32.75 7.95 -24.64
CA ASP A 743 -32.89 6.83 -25.57
C ASP A 743 -33.95 7.14 -26.65
N GLN A 744 -33.47 7.44 -27.85
CA GLN A 744 -34.31 7.77 -29.01
C GLN A 744 -35.11 6.58 -29.55
N THR A 745 -34.82 5.34 -29.12
CA THR A 745 -35.58 4.16 -29.53
C THR A 745 -36.91 4.04 -28.77
N LEU A 746 -37.04 4.73 -27.62
CA LEU A 746 -38.23 4.73 -26.77
C LEU A 746 -39.12 5.92 -27.12
N GLN A 747 -40.23 5.65 -27.81
CA GLN A 747 -41.09 6.66 -28.42
C GLN A 747 -42.04 7.33 -27.44
N ASP A 748 -42.43 6.65 -26.37
CA ASP A 748 -43.38 7.15 -25.37
C ASP A 748 -43.03 6.73 -23.93
N ASP A 749 -43.74 7.31 -22.96
CA ASP A 749 -43.52 7.05 -21.54
C ASP A 749 -43.84 5.60 -21.16
N ARG A 750 -44.74 4.92 -21.88
CA ARG A 750 -45.08 3.51 -21.61
C ARG A 750 -43.90 2.60 -21.95
N GLN A 751 -43.27 2.81 -23.10
CA GLN A 751 -42.08 2.08 -23.53
C GLN A 751 -40.91 2.33 -22.59
N ARG A 752 -40.74 3.58 -22.12
CA ARG A 752 -39.71 3.93 -21.12
C ARG A 752 -39.92 3.21 -19.78
N ILE A 753 -41.15 3.22 -19.26
CA ILE A 753 -41.50 2.49 -18.02
C ILE A 753 -41.26 0.99 -18.21
N ASP A 754 -41.75 0.38 -19.29
CA ASP A 754 -41.56 -1.05 -19.54
C ASP A 754 -40.07 -1.42 -19.62
N GLN A 755 -39.26 -0.59 -20.27
CA GLN A 755 -37.81 -0.78 -20.35
C GLN A 755 -37.14 -0.67 -18.97
N MET A 756 -37.59 0.25 -18.12
CA MET A 756 -37.07 0.36 -16.75
C MET A 756 -37.41 -0.87 -15.90
N PHE A 757 -38.65 -1.36 -15.97
CA PHE A 757 -39.06 -2.59 -15.29
C PHE A 757 -38.28 -3.82 -15.77
N ARG A 758 -38.04 -3.95 -17.08
CA ARG A 758 -37.22 -5.03 -17.62
C ARG A 758 -35.77 -4.97 -17.15
N SER A 759 -35.21 -3.77 -17.08
CA SER A 759 -33.82 -3.56 -16.68
C SER A 759 -33.62 -3.80 -15.18
N ALA A 760 -34.57 -3.38 -14.33
CA ALA A 760 -34.48 -3.55 -12.88
C ALA A 760 -34.97 -4.90 -12.37
N LEU A 761 -36.07 -5.42 -12.91
CA LEU A 761 -36.80 -6.58 -12.37
C LEU A 761 -36.79 -7.80 -13.30
N GLY A 762 -36.19 -7.68 -14.50
CA GLY A 762 -36.11 -8.78 -15.47
C GLY A 762 -37.44 -9.17 -16.13
N ARG A 763 -38.50 -8.36 -15.96
CA ARG A 763 -39.84 -8.60 -16.51
C ARG A 763 -40.50 -7.29 -16.97
N PRO A 764 -41.49 -7.33 -17.90
CA PRO A 764 -42.30 -6.16 -18.20
C PRO A 764 -43.10 -5.66 -16.99
N ALA A 765 -43.53 -4.41 -17.05
CA ALA A 765 -44.47 -3.85 -16.09
C ALA A 765 -45.84 -4.52 -16.23
N LEU A 766 -46.48 -4.87 -15.11
CA LEU A 766 -47.88 -5.32 -15.11
C LEU A 766 -48.80 -4.15 -15.52
N ALA A 767 -49.99 -4.46 -16.04
CA ALA A 767 -50.94 -3.42 -16.45
C ALA A 767 -51.30 -2.44 -15.31
N THR A 768 -51.40 -2.96 -14.08
CA THR A 768 -51.64 -2.15 -12.87
C THR A 768 -50.44 -1.30 -12.48
N GLU A 769 -49.23 -1.87 -12.51
CA GLU A 769 -47.98 -1.16 -12.22
C GLU A 769 -47.76 -0.03 -13.22
N LEU A 770 -47.94 -0.31 -14.53
CA LEU A 770 -47.83 0.69 -15.59
C LEU A 770 -48.80 1.86 -15.37
N SER A 771 -50.05 1.56 -15.02
CA SER A 771 -51.06 2.59 -14.75
C SER A 771 -50.69 3.43 -13.51
N GLN A 772 -50.22 2.80 -12.44
CA GLN A 772 -49.80 3.48 -11.21
C GLN A 772 -48.54 4.34 -11.43
N THR A 773 -47.58 3.84 -12.21
CA THR A 773 -46.37 4.58 -12.55
C THR A 773 -46.66 5.81 -13.40
N LEU A 774 -47.56 5.70 -14.40
CA LEU A 774 -47.99 6.86 -15.18
C LEU A 774 -48.67 7.91 -14.30
N GLN A 775 -49.56 7.47 -13.39
CA GLN A 775 -50.20 8.36 -12.43
C GLN A 775 -49.18 9.04 -11.49
N PHE A 776 -48.18 8.30 -11.01
CA PHE A 776 -47.08 8.83 -10.21
C PHE A 776 -46.30 9.90 -10.97
N ILE A 777 -45.92 9.64 -12.23
CA ILE A 777 -45.22 10.62 -13.08
C ILE A 777 -46.03 11.91 -13.20
N ASP A 778 -47.34 11.82 -13.48
CA ASP A 778 -48.19 13.00 -13.64
C ASP A 778 -48.35 13.79 -12.33
N GLN A 779 -48.54 13.10 -11.20
CA GLN A 779 -48.60 13.73 -9.88
C GLN A 779 -47.28 14.40 -9.50
N SER A 780 -46.15 13.75 -9.75
CA SER A 780 -44.83 14.31 -9.47
C SER A 780 -44.53 15.52 -10.37
N LYS A 781 -44.91 15.49 -11.66
CA LYS A 781 -44.79 16.66 -12.55
C LYS A 781 -45.57 17.85 -11.99
N GLN A 782 -46.79 17.63 -11.50
CA GLN A 782 -47.58 18.69 -10.86
C GLN A 782 -46.92 19.21 -9.58
N LEU A 783 -46.45 18.32 -8.71
CA LEU A 783 -45.78 18.69 -7.47
C LEU A 783 -44.53 19.54 -7.73
N TYR A 784 -43.66 19.12 -8.65
CA TYR A 784 -42.45 19.89 -9.00
C TYR A 784 -42.80 21.26 -9.59
N ALA A 785 -43.86 21.35 -10.41
CA ALA A 785 -44.33 22.63 -10.95
C ALA A 785 -44.88 23.56 -9.84
N GLU A 786 -45.61 23.02 -8.87
CA GLU A 786 -46.12 23.75 -7.69
C GLU A 786 -44.97 24.23 -6.80
N MET A 787 -44.01 23.34 -6.48
CA MET A 787 -42.83 23.67 -5.69
C MET A 787 -41.96 24.73 -6.38
N ARG A 788 -41.81 24.67 -7.71
CA ARG A 788 -41.08 25.68 -8.48
C ARG A 788 -41.81 27.02 -8.50
N SER A 789 -43.13 27.01 -8.65
CA SER A 789 -43.95 28.23 -8.57
C SER A 789 -43.88 28.88 -7.18
N GLU A 790 -43.88 28.06 -6.12
CA GLU A 790 -43.72 28.53 -4.75
C GLU A 790 -42.29 29.01 -4.48
N LEU A 791 -41.26 28.35 -5.03
CA LEU A 791 -39.88 28.81 -4.94
C LEU A 791 -39.71 30.17 -5.64
N ASP A 792 -40.27 30.35 -6.84
CA ASP A 792 -40.21 31.63 -7.56
C ASP A 792 -40.91 32.75 -6.76
N ARG A 793 -42.06 32.45 -6.14
CA ARG A 793 -42.76 33.37 -5.24
C ARG A 793 -41.92 33.72 -4.02
N LEU A 794 -41.37 32.70 -3.35
CA LEU A 794 -40.54 32.86 -2.15
C LEU A 794 -39.23 33.60 -2.49
N ASP A 795 -38.66 33.40 -3.66
CA ASP A 795 -37.46 34.14 -4.10
C ASP A 795 -37.74 35.63 -4.31
N VAL A 796 -38.92 35.96 -4.86
CA VAL A 796 -39.38 37.35 -4.94
C VAL A 796 -39.60 37.92 -3.54
N SER A 797 -40.24 37.18 -2.63
CA SER A 797 -40.50 37.59 -1.24
C SER A 797 -39.20 37.76 -0.44
N ALA A 798 -38.28 36.79 -0.48
CA ALA A 798 -36.97 36.86 0.16
C ALA A 798 -36.14 38.03 -0.36
N LYS A 799 -36.21 38.34 -1.66
CA LYS A 799 -35.56 39.53 -2.24
C LYS A 799 -36.15 40.82 -1.67
N GLN A 800 -37.47 40.91 -1.52
CA GLN A 800 -38.15 42.05 -0.90
C GLN A 800 -37.87 42.16 0.59
N ALA A 801 -37.84 41.03 1.32
CA ALA A 801 -37.52 40.96 2.73
C ALA A 801 -36.07 41.41 3.00
N ARG A 802 -35.11 40.94 2.20
CA ARG A 802 -33.71 41.40 2.24
C ARG A 802 -33.62 42.92 2.00
N ALA A 803 -34.30 43.44 0.98
CA ALA A 803 -34.32 44.88 0.72
C ALA A 803 -34.95 45.71 1.86
N ARG A 804 -35.95 45.17 2.56
CA ARG A 804 -36.57 45.81 3.74
C ARG A 804 -35.67 45.78 4.97
N ILE A 805 -35.00 44.66 5.23
CA ILE A 805 -33.98 44.56 6.29
C ILE A 805 -32.89 45.60 6.02
N ASP A 806 -32.39 45.68 4.79
CA ASP A 806 -31.38 46.68 4.40
C ASP A 806 -31.89 48.11 4.61
N ALA A 807 -33.14 48.41 4.28
CA ALA A 807 -33.75 49.74 4.48
C ALA A 807 -33.87 50.14 5.97
N ILE A 808 -34.04 49.17 6.88
CA ILE A 808 -34.09 49.40 8.33
C ILE A 808 -32.68 49.53 8.92
N MET A 809 -31.77 48.64 8.53
CA MET A 809 -30.45 48.53 9.14
C MET A 809 -29.45 49.57 8.62
N THR A 810 -29.52 49.93 7.33
CA THR A 810 -28.53 50.82 6.69
C THR A 810 -28.47 52.22 7.29
N PRO A 811 -29.59 52.92 7.56
CA PRO A 811 -29.55 54.27 8.15
C PRO A 811 -28.94 54.28 9.55
N VAL A 812 -29.26 53.28 10.37
CA VAL A 812 -28.75 53.14 11.75
C VAL A 812 -27.26 52.77 11.73
N ARG A 813 -26.86 51.92 10.78
CA ARG A 813 -25.45 51.62 10.54
C ARG A 813 -24.66 52.87 10.15
N GLN A 814 -25.19 53.71 9.26
CA GLN A 814 -24.56 54.97 8.85
C GLN A 814 -24.45 55.97 10.01
N GLN A 815 -25.47 56.07 10.86
CA GLN A 815 -25.41 56.90 12.08
C GLN A 815 -24.32 56.42 13.04
N LEU A 816 -24.21 55.11 13.28
CA LEU A 816 -23.20 54.54 14.18
C LEU A 816 -21.78 54.73 13.63
N ILE A 817 -21.60 54.71 12.30
CA ILE A 817 -20.32 55.04 11.65
C ILE A 817 -20.01 56.53 11.86
N GLN A 818 -20.96 57.45 11.61
CA GLN A 818 -20.76 58.89 11.85
C GLN A 818 -20.52 59.25 13.32
N GLU A 819 -21.19 58.59 14.27
CA GLU A 819 -20.97 58.76 15.72
C GLU A 819 -19.56 58.29 16.15
N ARG A 820 -18.99 57.28 15.49
CA ARG A 820 -17.63 56.80 15.74
C ARG A 820 -16.56 57.68 15.08
N GLU A 821 -16.83 58.18 13.87
CA GLU A 821 -15.95 59.14 13.18
C GLU A 821 -15.86 60.47 13.94
N SER A 822 -16.96 60.95 14.51
CA SER A 822 -16.98 62.17 15.35
C SER A 822 -16.37 62.00 16.75
N ARG A 823 -16.32 60.77 17.29
CA ARG A 823 -15.57 60.46 18.53
C ARG A 823 -14.07 60.29 18.32
N SER A 824 -13.63 60.05 17.08
CA SER A 824 -12.21 59.83 16.74
C SER A 824 -11.43 61.13 16.47
N SER A 825 -12.07 62.30 16.61
CA SER A 825 -11.45 63.64 16.47
C SER A 825 -11.04 64.31 17.80
N ALA A 826 -10.64 63.52 18.81
CA ALA A 826 -9.93 64.02 19.99
C ALA A 826 -8.47 63.53 19.95
N PRO A 827 -7.44 64.41 20.04
CA PRO A 827 -6.05 64.01 19.91
C PRO A 827 -5.58 63.36 21.22
N ASP A 828 -5.47 62.03 21.24
CA ASP A 828 -4.84 61.33 22.36
C ASP A 828 -3.31 61.31 22.17
N GLN A 829 -2.62 62.16 22.95
CA GLN A 829 -1.19 62.43 22.90
C GLN A 829 -0.32 61.35 23.58
N ASN A 830 -0.70 60.06 23.55
CA ASN A 830 0.04 59.00 24.26
C ASN A 830 0.14 57.65 23.52
N LEU A 831 0.36 57.66 22.21
CA LEU A 831 0.84 56.49 21.45
C LEU A 831 2.14 56.81 20.71
N ALA A 832 3.17 57.15 21.48
CA ALA A 832 4.54 57.13 20.98
C ALA A 832 5.09 55.70 21.03
N SER A 833 5.52 55.21 19.86
CA SER A 833 6.37 54.03 19.63
C SER A 833 5.76 52.63 19.84
N THR A 834 4.94 52.20 18.89
CA THR A 834 5.05 50.84 18.32
C THR A 834 4.67 50.92 16.84
N GLN A 835 5.67 51.01 15.95
CA GLN A 835 5.44 50.78 14.52
C GLN A 835 4.93 49.34 14.38
N THR A 836 3.64 49.16 14.11
CA THR A 836 3.17 47.84 13.66
C THR A 836 3.81 47.58 12.29
N PRO A 837 4.45 46.43 12.05
CA PRO A 837 5.02 46.11 10.75
C PRO A 837 3.97 46.32 9.66
N ALA A 838 4.32 47.05 8.61
CA ALA A 838 3.40 47.26 7.50
C ALA A 838 3.08 45.90 6.85
N PRO A 839 1.80 45.59 6.57
CA PRO A 839 1.48 44.40 5.81
C PRO A 839 2.10 44.51 4.42
N ILE A 840 2.57 43.39 3.88
CA ILE A 840 3.10 43.31 2.51
C ILE A 840 1.98 43.16 1.48
N ARG A 841 0.79 42.72 1.93
CA ARG A 841 -0.46 42.70 1.16
C ARG A 841 -1.62 43.01 2.10
N ALA A 842 -2.57 43.82 1.67
CA ALA A 842 -3.76 44.13 2.46
C ALA A 842 -4.98 44.39 1.57
N TRP A 843 -6.11 43.79 1.94
CA TRP A 843 -7.39 43.99 1.28
C TRP A 843 -8.44 44.43 2.28
N ASP A 844 -9.16 45.50 1.94
CA ASP A 844 -10.33 46.01 2.68
C ASP A 844 -11.62 46.00 1.86
N PHE A 845 -11.51 45.57 0.60
CA PHE A 845 -12.56 45.42 -0.41
C PHE A 845 -13.46 46.64 -0.68
N ALA A 846 -13.14 47.81 -0.13
CA ALA A 846 -13.94 49.03 -0.31
C ALA A 846 -13.92 49.53 -1.77
N GLU A 847 -12.83 49.28 -2.49
CA GLU A 847 -12.69 49.58 -3.93
C GLU A 847 -12.47 48.29 -4.74
N GLY A 848 -13.27 47.26 -4.45
CA GLY A 848 -13.21 45.99 -5.18
C GLY A 848 -12.07 45.09 -4.70
N THR A 849 -11.37 44.41 -5.61
CA THR A 849 -10.36 43.41 -5.26
C THR A 849 -8.93 43.95 -5.17
N ASN A 850 -8.75 45.27 -5.25
CA ASN A 850 -7.43 45.91 -5.27
C ASN A 850 -6.68 45.68 -3.95
N ASP A 851 -5.42 45.26 -4.06
CA ASP A 851 -4.47 45.28 -2.93
C ASP A 851 -4.09 46.72 -2.61
N ARG A 852 -4.21 47.10 -1.34
CA ARG A 852 -3.90 48.44 -0.82
C ARG A 852 -2.39 48.70 -0.69
N VAL A 853 -1.56 47.68 -0.83
CA VAL A 853 -0.11 47.79 -0.63
C VAL A 853 0.68 47.69 -1.94
N ALA A 854 0.50 46.63 -2.74
CA ALA A 854 1.37 46.33 -3.88
C ALA A 854 0.67 46.37 -5.25
N SER A 855 -0.51 46.98 -5.34
CA SER A 855 -1.23 47.29 -6.60
C SER A 855 -1.57 46.11 -7.53
N SER A 856 -1.64 44.88 -7.02
CA SER A 856 -2.17 43.71 -7.78
C SER A 856 -3.55 43.31 -7.25
N PRO A 857 -4.62 43.34 -8.06
CA PRO A 857 -5.94 42.92 -7.61
C PRO A 857 -6.01 41.40 -7.42
N LEU A 858 -6.91 40.95 -6.54
CA LEU A 858 -7.34 39.55 -6.50
C LEU A 858 -8.22 39.26 -7.73
N THR A 859 -8.02 38.07 -8.30
CA THR A 859 -8.91 37.51 -9.32
C THR A 859 -9.98 36.68 -8.63
N LEU A 860 -11.24 37.05 -8.80
CA LEU A 860 -12.39 36.28 -8.32
C LEU A 860 -12.60 35.06 -9.22
N MET A 861 -12.84 33.91 -8.61
CA MET A 861 -13.05 32.61 -9.25
C MET A 861 -14.35 31.98 -8.72
N GLY A 862 -15.02 31.19 -9.55
CA GLY A 862 -16.32 30.60 -9.21
C GLY A 862 -17.36 31.69 -8.92
N ASP A 863 -18.12 31.52 -7.83
CA ASP A 863 -19.22 32.41 -7.45
C ASP A 863 -18.81 33.56 -6.50
N ALA A 864 -17.51 33.77 -6.31
CA ALA A 864 -17.01 34.82 -5.43
C ALA A 864 -17.35 36.22 -5.98
N LYS A 865 -17.84 37.09 -5.10
CA LYS A 865 -18.22 38.46 -5.46
C LYS A 865 -17.88 39.43 -4.35
N VAL A 866 -17.50 40.65 -4.72
CA VAL A 866 -17.38 41.74 -3.76
C VAL A 866 -18.76 42.35 -3.53
N LYS A 867 -19.20 42.39 -2.28
CA LYS A 867 -20.45 43.03 -1.84
C LYS A 867 -20.20 43.71 -0.50
N ASP A 868 -20.71 44.93 -0.32
CA ASP A 868 -20.64 45.69 0.94
C ASP A 868 -19.22 45.81 1.53
N ALA A 869 -18.23 46.10 0.67
CA ALA A 869 -16.82 46.16 1.03
C ALA A 869 -16.28 44.87 1.67
N ALA A 870 -16.75 43.71 1.21
CA ALA A 870 -16.26 42.40 1.61
C ALA A 870 -16.32 41.39 0.43
N ILE A 871 -15.54 40.31 0.50
CA ILE A 871 -15.69 39.18 -0.42
C ILE A 871 -16.71 38.20 0.17
N VAL A 872 -17.80 37.97 -0.56
CA VAL A 872 -18.81 36.95 -0.26
C VAL A 872 -18.42 35.65 -0.98
N LEU A 873 -18.29 34.58 -0.21
CA LEU A 873 -17.84 33.25 -0.62
C LEU A 873 -18.99 32.27 -0.39
N GLU A 874 -19.91 32.22 -1.35
CA GLU A 874 -21.00 31.23 -1.37
C GLU A 874 -20.71 30.18 -2.45
N GLY A 875 -21.17 28.94 -2.25
CA GLY A 875 -20.95 27.86 -3.22
C GLY A 875 -19.47 27.49 -3.40
N ASN A 876 -18.96 27.62 -4.63
CA ASN A 876 -17.56 27.30 -4.99
C ASN A 876 -16.70 28.57 -5.21
N GLY A 877 -17.12 29.73 -4.69
CA GLY A 877 -16.39 30.99 -4.84
C GLY A 877 -15.06 31.03 -4.07
N TYR A 878 -14.01 31.52 -4.71
CA TYR A 878 -12.73 31.87 -4.07
C TYR A 878 -12.04 33.01 -4.82
N ALA A 879 -10.98 33.59 -4.24
CA ALA A 879 -10.18 34.62 -4.89
C ALA A 879 -8.68 34.28 -4.82
N VAL A 880 -7.91 34.63 -5.86
CA VAL A 880 -6.46 34.33 -5.91
C VAL A 880 -5.65 35.54 -6.37
N THR A 881 -4.41 35.62 -5.92
CA THR A 881 -3.43 36.57 -6.46
C THR A 881 -2.71 36.00 -7.68
N GLN A 882 -2.06 36.86 -8.46
CA GLN A 882 -0.90 36.46 -9.26
C GLN A 882 0.23 35.93 -8.34
N PRO A 883 1.26 35.24 -8.86
CA PRO A 883 2.39 34.81 -8.05
C PRO A 883 3.00 35.96 -7.23
N LEU A 884 3.23 35.72 -5.95
CA LEU A 884 3.80 36.70 -5.01
C LEU A 884 5.24 37.02 -5.41
N ASP A 885 5.62 38.29 -5.40
CA ASP A 885 6.98 38.77 -5.71
C ASP A 885 7.93 38.74 -4.50
N VAL A 886 7.47 38.20 -3.37
CA VAL A 886 8.19 38.16 -2.10
C VAL A 886 8.32 36.74 -1.58
N SER A 887 9.51 36.41 -1.04
CA SER A 887 9.74 35.15 -0.33
C SER A 887 9.34 35.29 1.14
N LEU A 888 8.65 34.29 1.66
CA LEU A 888 8.15 34.24 3.04
C LEU A 888 8.83 33.11 3.82
N ARG A 889 9.31 33.41 5.02
CA ARG A 889 9.72 32.41 6.02
C ARG A 889 8.85 32.59 7.26
N ALA A 890 9.33 33.30 8.28
CA ALA A 890 8.50 33.81 9.35
C ALA A 890 7.43 34.76 8.77
N LYS A 891 6.16 34.51 9.11
CA LYS A 891 5.02 35.19 8.47
C LYS A 891 3.83 35.24 9.39
N THR A 892 2.94 36.20 9.14
CA THR A 892 1.63 36.29 9.78
C THR A 892 0.55 36.41 8.73
N ILE A 893 -0.44 35.54 8.79
CA ILE A 893 -1.67 35.63 8.00
C ILE A 893 -2.80 36.04 8.91
N GLU A 894 -3.60 37.01 8.48
CA GLU A 894 -4.63 37.64 9.30
C GLU A 894 -5.86 37.93 8.45
N ALA A 895 -7.06 37.63 8.97
CA ALA A 895 -8.30 37.92 8.29
C ALA A 895 -9.44 38.25 9.28
N TRP A 896 -10.38 39.08 8.83
CA TRP A 896 -11.67 39.31 9.49
C TRP A 896 -12.74 38.56 8.72
N VAL A 897 -13.26 37.51 9.33
CA VAL A 897 -14.13 36.52 8.68
C VAL A 897 -15.44 36.37 9.45
N GLN A 898 -16.54 36.36 8.70
CA GLN A 898 -17.86 35.97 9.17
C GLN A 898 -18.26 34.69 8.43
N LEU A 899 -18.61 33.62 9.15
CA LEU A 899 -19.01 32.34 8.61
C LEU A 899 -20.51 32.34 8.29
N SER A 900 -20.91 31.68 7.20
CA SER A 900 -22.35 31.50 6.91
C SER A 900 -23.01 30.52 7.90
N ASP A 901 -22.26 29.53 8.38
CA ASP A 901 -22.64 28.59 9.43
C ASP A 901 -21.40 27.97 10.11
N THR A 902 -21.56 27.36 11.28
CA THR A 902 -20.50 26.64 12.01
C THR A 902 -20.36 25.15 11.67
N ASN A 903 -21.25 24.61 10.82
CA ASN A 903 -21.29 23.20 10.43
C ASN A 903 -20.40 22.87 9.21
N GLN A 904 -19.81 23.88 8.57
CA GLN A 904 -18.81 23.70 7.53
C GLN A 904 -17.51 23.07 8.06
N ARG A 905 -16.81 22.32 7.20
CA ARG A 905 -15.59 21.58 7.58
C ARG A 905 -14.50 21.82 6.56
N GLY A 906 -13.32 22.23 7.02
CA GLY A 906 -12.10 22.25 6.23
C GLY A 906 -11.89 23.46 5.32
N GLY A 907 -12.80 24.44 5.35
CA GLY A 907 -12.72 25.66 4.53
C GLY A 907 -11.54 26.55 4.92
N GLY A 908 -10.82 27.06 3.91
CA GLY A 908 -9.69 27.97 4.11
C GLY A 908 -10.10 29.44 3.99
N VAL A 909 -9.75 30.26 4.98
CA VAL A 909 -10.04 31.70 4.99
C VAL A 909 -9.02 32.45 4.14
N ILE A 910 -7.75 32.30 4.48
CA ILE A 910 -6.60 32.88 3.79
C ILE A 910 -5.50 31.82 3.77
N THR A 911 -4.92 31.60 2.60
CA THR A 911 -3.98 30.52 2.31
C THR A 911 -2.79 31.06 1.54
N ILE A 912 -1.58 30.74 1.97
CA ILE A 912 -0.36 30.82 1.15
C ILE A 912 -0.02 29.43 0.65
N GLN A 913 0.23 29.27 -0.64
CA GLN A 913 0.49 27.96 -1.24
C GLN A 913 1.48 28.04 -2.40
N THR A 914 2.10 26.91 -2.73
CA THR A 914 2.83 26.73 -4.00
C THR A 914 1.87 26.79 -5.19
N LEU A 915 2.38 27.05 -6.40
CA LEU A 915 1.56 27.20 -7.61
C LEU A 915 0.68 25.97 -7.92
N ASP A 916 1.11 24.78 -7.50
CA ASP A 916 0.38 23.52 -7.65
C ASP A 916 -0.56 23.18 -6.48
N GLY A 917 -0.55 23.99 -5.40
CA GLY A 917 -1.34 23.78 -4.20
C GLY A 917 -0.90 22.60 -3.32
N ASN A 918 0.22 21.93 -3.63
CA ASN A 918 0.69 20.76 -2.89
C ASN A 918 1.23 21.10 -1.50
N VAL A 919 1.80 22.30 -1.34
CA VAL A 919 2.35 22.80 -0.08
C VAL A 919 1.65 24.11 0.26
N PHE A 920 1.06 24.19 1.46
CA PHE A 920 0.32 25.38 1.89
C PHE A 920 0.38 25.59 3.40
N ASP A 921 0.15 26.84 3.81
CA ASP A 921 -0.16 27.27 5.18
C ASP A 921 -1.43 28.13 5.13
N SER A 922 -2.45 27.77 5.91
CA SER A 922 -3.80 28.37 5.84
C SER A 922 -4.40 28.63 7.22
N ILE A 923 -5.26 29.65 7.32
CA ILE A 923 -6.27 29.71 8.38
C ILE A 923 -7.42 28.79 7.96
N VAL A 924 -7.72 27.74 8.74
CA VAL A 924 -8.74 26.74 8.40
C VAL A 924 -9.77 26.61 9.51
N PHE A 925 -11.02 26.39 9.14
CA PHE A 925 -12.13 26.17 10.08
C PHE A 925 -12.65 24.73 10.04
N GLY A 926 -12.83 24.11 11.21
CA GLY A 926 -13.60 22.87 11.35
C GLY A 926 -13.01 21.61 10.71
N GLU A 927 -11.68 21.53 10.52
CA GLU A 927 -11.02 20.38 9.88
C GLU A 927 -10.72 19.23 10.85
N LYS A 928 -9.72 19.39 11.74
CA LYS A 928 -9.30 18.35 12.72
C LYS A 928 -10.25 18.28 13.92
N SER A 929 -10.73 19.44 14.35
CA SER A 929 -11.69 19.59 15.44
C SER A 929 -12.91 20.38 14.93
N PRO A 930 -14.13 19.83 15.02
CA PRO A 930 -15.35 20.53 14.59
C PRO A 930 -15.49 21.88 15.29
N GLY A 931 -15.81 22.92 14.52
CA GLY A 931 -16.08 24.26 15.04
C GLY A 931 -14.87 25.05 15.58
N GLN A 932 -13.63 24.57 15.42
CA GLN A 932 -12.43 25.28 15.88
C GLN A 932 -11.59 25.81 14.71
N TRP A 933 -10.83 26.87 14.98
CA TRP A 933 -9.82 27.41 14.06
C TRP A 933 -8.50 26.64 14.20
N LEU A 934 -7.78 26.45 13.10
CA LEU A 934 -6.47 25.79 13.09
C LEU A 934 -5.55 26.34 11.99
N ALA A 935 -4.25 26.09 12.17
CA ALA A 935 -3.23 26.32 11.15
C ALA A 935 -3.16 25.11 10.21
N GLY A 936 -3.84 25.19 9.06
CA GLY A 936 -3.89 24.11 8.07
C GLY A 936 -2.60 23.99 7.27
N SER A 937 -2.19 22.76 6.98
CA SER A 937 -1.01 22.43 6.18
C SER A 937 -1.17 21.10 5.45
N ASN A 938 -0.37 20.89 4.41
CA ASN A 938 -0.40 19.68 3.59
C ASN A 938 -0.16 18.40 4.42
N ASN A 939 -1.03 17.40 4.29
CA ASN A 939 -1.00 16.15 5.06
C ASN A 939 -0.91 16.35 6.58
N PHE A 940 -1.41 17.48 7.10
CA PHE A 940 -1.26 17.88 8.50
C PHE A 940 0.19 17.98 8.99
N ALA A 941 1.17 18.13 8.09
CA ALA A 941 2.59 18.07 8.41
C ALA A 941 3.02 19.09 9.49
N ARG A 942 2.34 20.23 9.57
CA ARG A 942 2.55 21.32 10.55
C ARG A 942 1.28 21.66 11.34
N THR A 943 0.22 20.86 11.25
CA THR A 943 -1.09 21.17 11.83
C THR A 943 -1.30 20.43 13.14
N GLU A 944 -1.44 21.20 14.22
CA GLU A 944 -1.89 20.70 15.52
C GLU A 944 -3.09 21.49 16.04
N SER A 945 -3.80 20.93 17.01
CA SER A 945 -4.90 21.64 17.67
C SER A 945 -4.32 22.72 18.58
N PHE A 946 -4.88 23.92 18.52
CA PHE A 946 -4.61 24.95 19.51
C PHE A 946 -5.33 24.70 20.84
N ASP A 947 -6.27 23.74 20.93
CA ASP A 947 -7.15 23.59 22.10
C ASP A 947 -7.93 24.90 22.38
N GLY A 948 -8.31 25.61 21.31
CA GLY A 948 -9.05 26.87 21.37
C GLY A 948 -10.55 26.65 21.52
N GLU A 949 -11.29 27.69 21.90
CA GLU A 949 -12.75 27.57 22.07
C GLU A 949 -13.46 27.29 20.74
N VAL A 950 -14.55 26.53 20.80
CA VAL A 950 -15.45 26.32 19.65
C VAL A 950 -16.06 27.67 19.27
N GLU A 951 -15.94 28.02 17.99
CA GLU A 951 -16.41 29.29 17.42
C GLU A 951 -17.94 29.34 17.43
N LYS A 952 -18.47 30.50 17.83
CA LYS A 952 -19.90 30.78 17.93
C LYS A 952 -20.23 32.14 17.35
N ASP A 953 -19.38 33.12 17.62
CA ASP A 953 -19.65 34.52 17.25
C ASP A 953 -19.42 34.78 15.76
N ALA A 954 -18.57 33.98 15.10
CA ALA A 954 -18.24 34.20 13.69
C ALA A 954 -19.44 34.11 12.74
N VAL A 955 -20.58 33.55 13.16
CA VAL A 955 -21.82 33.55 12.36
C VAL A 955 -22.54 34.90 12.45
N ASP A 956 -22.56 35.48 13.65
CA ASP A 956 -23.30 36.72 13.94
C ASP A 956 -22.49 37.98 13.63
N GLN A 957 -21.17 37.89 13.68
CA GLN A 957 -20.26 39.01 13.44
C GLN A 957 -18.89 38.55 12.92
N PRO A 958 -18.16 39.39 12.18
CA PRO A 958 -16.80 39.08 11.77
C PRO A 958 -15.87 38.97 12.97
N VAL A 959 -15.09 37.90 13.00
CA VAL A 959 -14.02 37.70 13.97
C VAL A 959 -12.67 37.86 13.29
N GLN A 960 -11.72 38.49 13.97
CA GLN A 960 -10.33 38.52 13.51
C GLN A 960 -9.66 37.22 13.92
N ILE A 961 -9.08 36.50 12.96
CA ILE A 961 -8.17 35.38 13.20
C ILE A 961 -6.81 35.73 12.62
N ALA A 962 -5.77 35.60 13.44
CA ALA A 962 -4.38 35.75 13.01
C ALA A 962 -3.59 34.51 13.39
N ILE A 963 -2.82 33.96 12.45
CA ILE A 963 -1.89 32.86 12.69
C ILE A 963 -0.47 33.34 12.41
N VAL A 964 0.36 33.26 13.44
CA VAL A 964 1.76 33.70 13.46
C VAL A 964 2.65 32.47 13.36
N TYR A 965 3.51 32.44 12.33
CA TYR A 965 4.53 31.42 12.11
C TYR A 965 5.90 32.02 12.41
N GLU A 966 6.53 31.57 13.50
CA GLU A 966 7.85 32.04 13.91
C GLU A 966 8.98 31.27 13.23
N GLU A 967 10.16 31.89 13.10
CA GLU A 967 11.33 31.32 12.42
C GLU A 967 11.81 30.00 13.07
N ASN A 968 11.58 29.85 14.38
CA ASN A 968 11.90 28.64 15.13
C ASN A 968 10.89 27.49 14.92
N GLY A 969 9.83 27.69 14.12
CA GLY A 969 8.77 26.71 13.88
C GLY A 969 7.61 26.73 14.89
N ARG A 970 7.60 27.68 15.83
CA ARG A 970 6.46 27.89 16.75
C ARG A 970 5.29 28.52 15.99
N VAL A 971 4.08 27.99 16.21
CA VAL A 971 2.84 28.49 15.61
C VAL A 971 1.91 28.97 16.72
N THR A 972 1.46 30.22 16.61
CA THR A 972 0.56 30.86 17.58
C THR A 972 -0.67 31.40 16.85
N ALA A 973 -1.87 31.13 17.39
CA ALA A 973 -3.11 31.70 16.89
C ALA A 973 -3.65 32.78 17.84
N TYR A 974 -4.31 33.78 17.26
CA TYR A 974 -5.01 34.84 17.96
C TYR A 974 -6.41 35.00 17.41
N ARG A 975 -7.36 35.29 18.31
CA ARG A 975 -8.74 35.63 18.02
C ARG A 975 -9.04 36.99 18.63
N ASN A 976 -9.50 37.95 17.83
CA ASN A 976 -9.84 39.32 18.25
C ASN A 976 -8.74 39.97 19.12
N GLY A 977 -7.49 39.89 18.66
CA GLY A 977 -6.31 40.45 19.33
C GLY A 977 -5.82 39.66 20.56
N MET A 978 -6.50 38.58 20.96
CA MET A 978 -6.19 37.77 22.14
C MET A 978 -5.69 36.37 21.74
N PRO A 979 -4.80 35.72 22.51
CA PRO A 979 -4.36 34.35 22.21
C PRO A 979 -5.53 33.37 22.08
N TYR A 980 -5.51 32.55 21.03
CA TYR A 980 -6.51 31.51 20.78
C TYR A 980 -5.93 30.14 21.10
N GLY A 981 -6.28 29.60 22.28
CA GLY A 981 -5.73 28.34 22.77
C GLY A 981 -4.24 28.44 23.13
N LYS A 982 -3.52 27.33 22.98
CA LYS A 982 -2.09 27.18 23.30
C LYS A 982 -1.25 27.13 22.03
N PRO A 983 -0.14 27.88 21.93
CA PRO A 983 0.79 27.73 20.82
C PRO A 983 1.45 26.35 20.84
N TYR A 984 1.89 25.88 19.68
CA TYR A 984 2.58 24.60 19.55
C TYR A 984 3.84 24.71 18.68
N GLN A 985 4.71 23.71 18.82
CA GLN A 985 5.92 23.59 18.03
C GLN A 985 5.65 22.68 16.81
N SER A 986 5.75 23.23 15.60
CA SER A 986 5.60 22.43 14.37
C SER A 986 6.90 21.70 14.02
N ARG A 987 6.82 20.76 13.06
CA ARG A 987 7.98 19.99 12.55
C ARG A 987 9.00 20.81 11.75
N GLY A 988 8.88 22.15 11.74
CA GLY A 988 9.76 23.08 11.04
C GLY A 988 8.98 24.16 10.29
N ILE A 989 9.68 25.21 9.83
CA ILE A 989 9.07 26.31 9.06
C ILE A 989 8.98 25.98 7.56
N GLN A 990 7.88 26.37 6.91
CA GLN A 990 7.73 26.25 5.47
C GLN A 990 8.08 27.58 4.77
N PRO A 991 9.19 27.64 4.01
CA PRO A 991 9.46 28.78 3.14
C PRO A 991 8.56 28.76 1.91
N PHE A 992 8.10 29.94 1.49
CA PHE A 992 7.45 30.17 0.20
C PHE A 992 8.33 31.11 -0.62
N VAL A 993 8.67 30.72 -1.85
CA VAL A 993 9.61 31.46 -2.69
C VAL A 993 8.86 32.47 -3.56
N ALA A 994 9.43 33.66 -3.74
CA ALA A 994 8.97 34.66 -4.70
C ALA A 994 8.83 34.04 -6.12
N GLY A 995 7.73 34.34 -6.80
CA GLY A 995 7.37 33.81 -8.13
C GLY A 995 6.84 32.39 -8.13
N GLN A 996 6.94 31.64 -7.02
CA GLN A 996 6.54 30.23 -6.92
C GLN A 996 5.42 29.98 -5.91
N SER A 997 4.82 31.04 -5.39
CA SER A 997 3.74 30.97 -4.41
C SER A 997 2.64 31.97 -4.73
N ILE A 998 1.41 31.65 -4.35
CA ILE A 998 0.24 32.52 -4.46
C ILE A 998 -0.47 32.62 -3.13
N LEU A 999 -1.28 33.66 -2.97
CA LEU A 999 -2.26 33.79 -1.90
C LEU A 999 -3.66 33.52 -2.46
N SER A 1000 -4.46 32.76 -1.71
CA SER A 1000 -5.88 32.59 -2.00
C SER A 1000 -6.77 32.88 -0.79
N ILE A 1001 -7.99 33.35 -1.04
CA ILE A 1001 -9.03 33.62 -0.06
C ILE A 1001 -10.24 32.75 -0.38
N GLY A 1002 -10.80 32.05 0.62
CA GLY A 1002 -11.99 31.22 0.48
C GLY A 1002 -11.75 29.77 0.05
N VAL A 1003 -10.49 29.36 -0.11
CA VAL A 1003 -10.11 27.97 -0.39
C VAL A 1003 -8.86 27.58 0.40
N ARG A 1004 -8.88 26.40 1.02
CA ARG A 1004 -7.76 25.88 1.83
C ARG A 1004 -6.50 25.62 1.03
N HIS A 1005 -6.62 25.08 -0.17
CA HIS A 1005 -5.56 25.00 -1.18
C HIS A 1005 -6.17 24.61 -2.52
N LEU A 1006 -5.47 24.91 -3.61
CA LEU A 1006 -5.84 24.51 -4.95
C LEU A 1006 -5.45 23.04 -5.22
N PRO A 1007 -6.13 22.36 -6.16
CA PRO A 1007 -7.34 22.81 -6.88
C PRO A 1007 -8.56 22.94 -5.94
N ALA A 1008 -9.42 23.91 -6.25
CA ALA A 1008 -10.63 24.21 -5.47
C ALA A 1008 -11.68 23.10 -5.59
N GLY A 1009 -12.42 22.83 -4.51
CA GLY A 1009 -13.54 21.88 -4.49
C GLY A 1009 -13.71 21.12 -3.17
N GLY A 1010 -14.89 20.52 -3.00
CA GLY A 1010 -15.23 19.69 -1.84
C GLY A 1010 -15.19 20.46 -0.52
N ASN A 1011 -14.66 19.81 0.53
CA ASN A 1011 -14.55 20.38 1.87
C ASN A 1011 -13.41 21.41 2.03
N ARG A 1012 -12.77 21.85 0.94
CA ARG A 1012 -11.70 22.87 0.97
C ARG A 1012 -12.25 24.29 0.92
N MET A 1013 -13.52 24.44 0.55
CA MET A 1013 -14.16 25.73 0.32
C MET A 1013 -14.70 26.33 1.62
N LEU A 1014 -14.51 27.63 1.80
CA LEU A 1014 -15.13 28.38 2.90
C LEU A 1014 -16.50 28.89 2.48
N LYS A 1015 -17.49 28.78 3.36
CA LYS A 1015 -18.79 29.45 3.23
C LYS A 1015 -18.86 30.63 4.21
N GLY A 1016 -18.83 31.84 3.69
CA GLY A 1016 -18.82 33.03 4.53
C GLY A 1016 -18.44 34.29 3.80
N THR A 1017 -18.14 35.33 4.57
CA THR A 1017 -17.73 36.64 4.09
C THR A 1017 -16.38 37.02 4.71
N VAL A 1018 -15.42 37.43 3.89
CA VAL A 1018 -14.13 37.96 4.33
C VAL A 1018 -14.13 39.47 4.15
N HIS A 1019 -14.11 40.20 5.25
CA HIS A 1019 -14.19 41.66 5.27
C HIS A 1019 -12.82 42.31 5.09
N ARG A 1020 -11.77 41.66 5.61
CA ARG A 1020 -10.39 42.12 5.48
C ARG A 1020 -9.44 40.94 5.47
N ALA A 1021 -8.34 41.06 4.75
CA ALA A 1021 -7.25 40.10 4.78
C ALA A 1021 -5.90 40.83 4.71
N LYS A 1022 -4.92 40.38 5.49
CA LYS A 1022 -3.58 40.94 5.53
C LYS A 1022 -2.54 39.81 5.57
N LEU A 1023 -1.40 40.08 4.93
CA LEU A 1023 -0.22 39.23 4.96
C LEU A 1023 0.98 40.06 5.43
N TYR A 1024 1.75 39.51 6.37
CA TYR A 1024 3.00 40.10 6.85
C TYR A 1024 4.16 39.14 6.60
N ASN A 1025 5.29 39.66 6.14
CA ASN A 1025 6.54 38.90 6.01
C ASN A 1025 7.35 38.87 7.32
N ALA A 1026 6.65 38.82 8.45
CA ALA A 1026 7.23 38.74 9.78
C ALA A 1026 6.25 38.05 10.73
N ALA A 1027 6.78 37.44 11.78
CA ALA A 1027 5.99 36.95 12.90
C ALA A 1027 5.60 38.12 13.82
N LEU A 1028 4.31 38.49 13.85
CA LEU A 1028 3.82 39.56 14.71
C LEU A 1028 3.81 39.14 16.19
N SER A 1029 4.17 40.07 17.06
CA SER A 1029 4.00 39.93 18.51
C SER A 1029 2.54 40.05 18.92
N ALA A 1030 2.19 39.53 20.10
CA ALA A 1030 0.84 39.64 20.65
C ALA A 1030 0.33 41.09 20.73
N LYS A 1031 1.23 42.05 21.03
CA LYS A 1031 0.89 43.48 21.07
C LYS A 1031 0.57 44.01 19.67
N GLU A 1032 1.34 43.63 18.65
CA GLU A 1032 1.10 44.04 17.27
C GLU A 1032 -0.19 43.45 16.69
N VAL A 1033 -0.49 42.18 16.98
CA VAL A 1033 -1.77 41.56 16.59
C VAL A 1033 -2.95 42.28 17.25
N ARG A 1034 -2.81 42.64 18.53
CA ARG A 1034 -3.81 43.43 19.25
C ARG A 1034 -3.98 44.84 18.68
N THR A 1035 -2.88 45.53 18.35
CA THR A 1035 -2.95 46.84 17.71
C THR A 1035 -3.56 46.77 16.30
N SER A 1036 -3.29 45.70 15.53
CA SER A 1036 -3.95 45.46 14.24
C SER A 1036 -5.46 45.25 14.39
N PHE A 1037 -5.90 44.59 15.48
CA PHE A 1037 -7.31 44.47 15.83
C PHE A 1037 -7.95 45.82 16.17
N GLU A 1038 -7.33 46.58 17.08
CA GLU A 1038 -7.85 47.85 17.60
C GLU A 1038 -7.92 48.95 16.51
N SER A 1039 -6.92 49.03 15.62
CA SER A 1039 -6.89 49.97 14.48
C SER A 1039 -7.87 49.64 13.35
N GLY A 1040 -8.53 48.48 13.41
CA GLY A 1040 -9.37 47.95 12.35
C GLY A 1040 -10.81 48.46 12.27
N THR A 1041 -11.24 49.44 13.08
CA THR A 1041 -12.67 49.65 13.40
C THR A 1041 -13.36 50.83 12.69
N ASN A 1042 -13.72 50.66 11.41
CA ASN A 1042 -14.90 51.34 10.80
C ASN A 1042 -16.07 50.38 10.50
N PHE A 1043 -16.00 49.15 11.02
CA PHE A 1043 -17.04 48.14 10.88
C PHE A 1043 -18.05 48.23 12.04
N VAL A 1044 -19.35 48.30 11.74
CA VAL A 1044 -20.46 48.24 12.70
C VAL A 1044 -21.21 46.94 12.43
N SER A 1045 -21.14 45.98 13.37
CA SER A 1045 -21.76 44.67 13.20
C SER A 1045 -23.29 44.77 13.16
N ASP A 1046 -23.94 43.79 12.53
CA ASP A 1046 -25.40 43.62 12.58
C ASP A 1046 -25.91 43.67 14.02
N MET A 1047 -25.21 43.04 14.96
CA MET A 1047 -25.54 43.04 16.38
C MET A 1047 -25.52 44.46 16.98
N THR A 1048 -24.48 45.26 16.68
CA THR A 1048 -24.41 46.66 17.14
C THR A 1048 -25.49 47.55 16.51
N VAL A 1049 -25.88 47.29 15.26
CA VAL A 1049 -27.02 47.96 14.62
C VAL A 1049 -28.31 47.57 15.34
N ILE A 1050 -28.53 46.26 15.55
CA ILE A 1050 -29.71 45.68 16.19
C ILE A 1050 -29.91 46.19 17.63
N GLU A 1051 -28.83 46.36 18.40
CA GLU A 1051 -28.86 46.95 19.75
C GLU A 1051 -29.42 48.38 19.77
N ARG A 1052 -29.25 49.12 18.66
CA ARG A 1052 -29.72 50.51 18.50
C ARG A 1052 -31.12 50.61 17.90
N LEU A 1053 -31.66 49.50 17.38
CA LEU A 1053 -33.01 49.45 16.83
C LEU A 1053 -34.07 49.45 17.93
N THR A 1054 -35.23 50.03 17.61
CA THR A 1054 -36.41 49.95 18.47
C THR A 1054 -36.88 48.49 18.62
N SER A 1055 -37.69 48.21 19.64
CA SER A 1055 -38.31 46.88 19.81
C SER A 1055 -39.04 46.42 18.55
N ASP A 1056 -39.76 47.35 17.92
CA ASP A 1056 -40.63 47.07 16.77
C ASP A 1056 -39.79 46.78 15.52
N GLN A 1057 -38.69 47.54 15.32
CA GLN A 1057 -37.73 47.28 14.23
C GLN A 1057 -37.03 45.93 14.39
N ARG A 1058 -36.70 45.53 15.63
CA ARG A 1058 -36.09 44.22 15.91
C ARG A 1058 -37.04 43.07 15.61
N GLN A 1059 -38.29 43.16 16.06
CA GLN A 1059 -39.31 42.15 15.76
C GLN A 1059 -39.60 42.05 14.26
N GLU A 1060 -39.61 43.18 13.54
CA GLU A 1060 -39.79 43.21 12.10
C GLU A 1060 -38.64 42.50 11.37
N ILE A 1061 -37.38 42.79 11.73
CA ILE A 1061 -36.22 42.10 11.13
C ILE A 1061 -36.24 40.61 11.44
N GLU A 1062 -36.56 40.21 12.66
CA GLU A 1062 -36.65 38.79 13.04
C GLU A 1062 -37.71 38.06 12.19
N ARG A 1063 -38.89 38.67 12.00
CA ARG A 1063 -39.93 38.12 11.11
C ARG A 1063 -39.43 37.99 9.67
N LEU A 1064 -38.78 39.02 9.13
CA LEU A 1064 -38.24 39.01 7.77
C LEU A 1064 -37.10 38.00 7.61
N ARG A 1065 -36.28 37.77 8.64
CA ARG A 1065 -35.23 36.73 8.64
C ARG A 1065 -35.81 35.33 8.62
N ILE A 1066 -36.90 35.08 9.36
CA ILE A 1066 -37.63 33.82 9.34
C ILE A 1066 -38.21 33.55 7.93
N GLU A 1067 -38.77 34.57 7.27
CA GLU A 1067 -39.27 34.49 5.89
C GLU A 1067 -38.17 34.11 4.88
N ILE A 1068 -36.98 34.71 5.02
CA ILE A 1068 -35.81 34.37 4.21
C ILE A 1068 -35.35 32.92 4.48
N ALA A 1069 -35.28 32.52 5.75
CA ALA A 1069 -34.85 31.18 6.14
C ALA A 1069 -35.78 30.08 5.60
N GLY A 1070 -37.10 30.34 5.56
CA GLY A 1070 -38.08 29.43 4.94
C GLY A 1070 -37.84 29.24 3.44
N THR A 1071 -37.42 30.30 2.73
CA THR A 1071 -37.07 30.25 1.31
C THR A 1071 -35.82 29.42 1.06
N ASP A 1072 -34.77 29.62 1.86
CA ASP A 1072 -33.52 28.87 1.72
C ASP A 1072 -33.70 27.38 2.10
N GLY A 1073 -34.62 27.06 3.02
CA GLY A 1073 -35.06 25.70 3.32
C GLY A 1073 -35.68 24.97 2.12
N LEU A 1074 -36.70 25.59 1.48
CA LEU A 1074 -37.35 25.02 0.29
C LEU A 1074 -36.39 24.94 -0.91
N ARG A 1075 -35.49 25.94 -1.05
CA ARG A 1075 -34.42 25.90 -2.05
C ARG A 1075 -33.46 24.74 -1.81
N SER A 1076 -33.14 24.41 -0.56
CA SER A 1076 -32.30 23.25 -0.22
C SER A 1076 -33.02 21.92 -0.56
N GLU A 1077 -34.32 21.83 -0.30
CA GLU A 1077 -35.16 20.69 -0.69
C GLU A 1077 -35.21 20.50 -2.21
N LEU A 1078 -35.30 21.59 -2.99
CA LEU A 1078 -35.26 21.56 -4.46
C LEU A 1078 -33.82 21.42 -5.04
N GLY A 1079 -32.82 21.94 -4.32
CA GLY A 1079 -31.48 22.27 -4.82
C GLY A 1079 -30.37 21.29 -4.46
N SER A 1080 -30.66 20.16 -3.81
CA SER A 1080 -29.70 19.07 -3.63
C SER A 1080 -29.46 18.23 -4.89
N SER A 1081 -30.23 18.49 -5.95
CA SER A 1081 -30.16 17.77 -7.21
C SER A 1081 -29.63 18.69 -8.31
N SER A 1082 -28.66 18.22 -9.08
CA SER A 1082 -28.13 18.90 -10.27
C SER A 1082 -29.14 19.00 -11.42
N ARG A 1083 -30.45 18.94 -11.13
CA ARG A 1083 -31.52 18.68 -12.09
C ARG A 1083 -31.93 19.99 -12.73
N LYS A 1084 -31.42 20.24 -13.94
CA LYS A 1084 -31.76 21.40 -14.77
C LYS A 1084 -33.19 21.32 -15.34
N ASN A 1085 -33.89 20.19 -15.19
CA ASN A 1085 -35.17 19.88 -15.82
C ASN A 1085 -36.12 19.10 -14.88
N ASP A 1086 -37.35 19.58 -14.70
CA ASP A 1086 -38.38 18.94 -13.86
C ASP A 1086 -38.74 17.53 -14.38
N THR A 1087 -38.67 17.32 -15.70
CA THR A 1087 -38.90 15.99 -16.28
C THR A 1087 -37.82 15.01 -15.80
N GLU A 1088 -36.55 15.39 -15.85
CA GLU A 1088 -35.46 14.53 -15.40
C GLU A 1088 -35.58 14.20 -13.91
N ALA A 1089 -36.08 15.13 -13.10
CA ALA A 1089 -36.35 14.91 -11.68
C ALA A 1089 -37.42 13.85 -11.42
N VAL A 1090 -38.56 13.94 -12.09
CA VAL A 1090 -39.65 12.97 -11.97
C VAL A 1090 -39.18 11.56 -12.34
N TRP A 1091 -38.41 11.44 -13.43
CA TRP A 1091 -37.89 10.16 -13.88
C TRP A 1091 -36.79 9.61 -12.96
N ALA A 1092 -35.99 10.49 -12.34
CA ALA A 1092 -34.99 10.08 -11.34
C ALA A 1092 -35.66 9.55 -10.06
N ASP A 1093 -36.78 10.14 -9.65
CA ASP A 1093 -37.55 9.65 -8.50
C ASP A 1093 -38.25 8.31 -8.80
N LEU A 1094 -38.71 8.12 -10.04
CA LEU A 1094 -39.19 6.82 -10.51
C LEU A 1094 -38.05 5.77 -10.49
N ALA A 1095 -36.89 6.11 -11.05
CA ALA A 1095 -35.71 5.25 -11.04
C ALA A 1095 -35.32 4.86 -9.60
N HIS A 1096 -35.33 5.81 -8.68
CA HIS A 1096 -35.04 5.58 -7.27
C HIS A 1096 -36.10 4.70 -6.61
N SER A 1097 -37.39 4.93 -6.91
CA SER A 1097 -38.50 4.09 -6.43
C SER A 1097 -38.34 2.63 -6.87
N LEU A 1098 -37.99 2.38 -8.14
CA LEU A 1098 -37.73 1.03 -8.65
C LEU A 1098 -36.54 0.35 -7.97
N ILE A 1099 -35.46 1.10 -7.70
CA ILE A 1099 -34.29 0.61 -6.96
C ILE A 1099 -34.64 0.23 -5.51
N THR A 1100 -35.60 0.92 -4.90
CA THR A 1100 -36.04 0.64 -3.52
C THR A 1100 -37.03 -0.51 -3.39
N LEU A 1101 -37.53 -1.06 -4.51
CA LEU A 1101 -38.44 -2.22 -4.47
C LEU A 1101 -37.73 -3.44 -3.90
N PRO A 1102 -38.39 -4.25 -3.06
CA PRO A 1102 -37.84 -5.53 -2.63
C PRO A 1102 -37.42 -6.41 -3.82
N GLU A 1103 -38.21 -6.45 -4.89
CA GLU A 1103 -37.88 -7.25 -6.08
C GLU A 1103 -36.56 -6.85 -6.76
N PHE A 1104 -36.02 -5.65 -6.50
CA PHE A 1104 -34.73 -5.22 -7.05
C PHE A 1104 -33.55 -6.01 -6.48
N ILE A 1105 -33.66 -6.46 -5.22
CA ILE A 1105 -32.58 -7.15 -4.51
C ILE A 1105 -32.89 -8.61 -4.20
N TYR A 1106 -34.06 -9.13 -4.57
CA TYR A 1106 -34.43 -10.54 -4.40
C TYR A 1106 -34.59 -11.22 -5.76
N VAL A 1107 -33.96 -12.38 -5.91
CA VAL A 1107 -34.02 -13.24 -7.11
C VAL A 1107 -34.61 -14.60 -6.78
N ARG A 1108 -35.09 -15.30 -7.81
CA ARG A 1108 -35.75 -16.60 -7.73
C ARG A 1108 -34.79 -17.78 -7.58
#